data_AF-A0A939WX75-F1
#
_entry.id   AF-A0A939WX75-F1
#
_cell.length_a   1.000
_cell.length_b   1.000
_cell.length_c   1.000
_cell.angle_alpha   90.00
_cell.angle_beta   90.00
_cell.angle_gamma   90.00
#
_symmetry.space_group_name_H-M   'P 1'
#
loop_
_entity.id
_entity.type
_entity.pdbx_description
1 polymer ?
#
loop_
_entity_poly.entity_id
_entity_poly.type
_entity_poly.pdbx_seq_one_letter_code
_entity_poly.pdbx_strand_id
1 'polypeptide(L)'
;MKIKLFSLLTVMLMAITAHAQHEYVDLGLPSGTLWATTNIGAINPADYGDYFAWGEKETKSNYDWSTYKWCKGSESTLTKYCTDNSYGYNGFTDGLTRILPEDDAATANWGSNWQMPTKVQFEELISSSYTTTEWTSKTGKEGFLNYGLLITSKSNGNSIFLPASGERVETYSASGVDTYGDYWSRDNKSAASYVLQFNSKRSNSSSLIFRNLGLSIRPVYVPHYKTCPDNNHPHLIDLGLPSGAKWSCCNLGASTPETFGDYFAWGETVPKNDYTWSNYKWCKGSDHKLTKYCPSNSSNGYNGFADDLTELMPEDDAATANWGGEWQMPSKEQMEELLNSSNTTVKWTQNGYENYGFLITSKSNGNSIFLPAGGCYGENSNHLPGSDYPKGFYWARTINSSLIADGLWLNQDEIETSGNYRYAGQSVRPVRSSDVVYSEFVETTGTLTFYYDNKRYSRTGVTELFDPNTSLSKRFIGYNDKVLKVVINSSMKNASMTSMKGLFYNLNAVTSIEGLQNLNTQNVTDMGYMFWGCTSLSTLDLSSFNTQNVTDMSNMFFNCGSLTIIFSSSDWSNNGAKSVDMFSSCISLAGGKGTTYDESLVDATYARPDGGKANPGYFTLPIPVYTVYNEATQTLTYYCDENYDASNPYHELYDPMNAPDAVRFTGYYRKVKKAVIDPSMKDAPLISMYGMFFGGIHNETYAFQTLSNMTTIEGMENLNTANVTRMDYMFEGCSALQTVDVSSFDISKVTKMDMMFSDCNNLTTIYCATDWSTSTATSSNMFYGCTSLVGGEGTTYNSSYKDKTYARPDGGKKSPGYFTDSTILKGDADGDGKVTAADIVAMTNYIMGNPPADFSKANADINLDGVIDIADIVAVSNIILND
;
A
#
# COMPACT_ATOMS: atom_id res chain seq x y z
N MET A 1 40.97 10.40 27.41
CA MET A 1 39.56 10.00 27.25
C MET A 1 38.66 10.30 28.47
N LYS A 2 39.16 10.42 29.71
CA LYS A 2 38.33 10.75 30.90
C LYS A 2 38.13 12.25 31.19
N ILE A 3 38.81 13.17 30.50
CA ILE A 3 38.71 14.63 30.77
C ILE A 3 37.68 15.35 29.85
N LYS A 4 37.33 14.79 28.68
CA LYS A 4 36.25 15.32 27.82
C LYS A 4 34.84 14.93 28.28
N LEU A 5 34.71 13.95 29.18
CA LEU A 5 33.41 13.55 29.72
C LEU A 5 32.92 14.52 30.80
N PHE A 6 33.83 15.15 31.57
CA PHE A 6 33.47 16.10 32.63
C PHE A 6 33.06 17.48 32.10
N SER A 7 33.63 17.96 30.99
CA SER A 7 33.17 19.20 30.37
C SER A 7 31.81 19.05 29.67
N LEU A 8 31.50 17.87 29.11
CA LEU A 8 30.17 17.59 28.57
C LEU A 8 29.12 17.42 29.68
N LEU A 9 29.49 16.82 30.82
CA LEU A 9 28.57 16.63 31.94
C LEU A 9 28.22 17.96 32.63
N THR A 10 29.15 18.92 32.68
CA THR A 10 28.89 20.24 33.30
C THR A 10 28.05 21.15 32.38
N VAL A 11 28.16 21.00 31.05
CA VAL A 11 27.28 21.68 30.08
C VAL A 11 25.91 20.99 29.99
N MET A 12 25.83 19.66 30.17
CA MET A 12 24.55 18.95 30.32
C MET A 12 23.85 19.25 31.65
N LEU A 13 24.57 19.48 32.74
CA LEU A 13 23.96 19.81 34.05
C LEU A 13 23.48 21.26 34.15
N MET A 14 23.96 22.18 33.30
CA MET A 14 23.40 23.53 33.18
C MET A 14 22.23 23.61 32.18
N ALA A 15 22.02 22.60 31.33
CA ALA A 15 20.87 22.50 30.44
C ALA A 15 19.69 21.70 31.04
N ILE A 16 19.88 21.11 32.23
CA ILE A 16 18.85 20.40 32.99
C ILE A 16 18.69 21.07 34.37
N THR A 17 18.49 22.39 34.37
CA THR A 17 17.55 22.97 35.35
C THR A 17 16.18 22.87 34.74
N ALA A 18 15.34 22.02 35.33
CA ALA A 18 13.95 21.80 34.95
C ALA A 18 13.25 23.13 34.59
N HIS A 19 12.97 23.35 33.30
CA HIS A 19 11.69 23.94 32.96
C HIS A 19 10.67 22.85 33.32
N ALA A 20 10.10 22.94 34.52
CA ALA A 20 8.92 22.14 34.83
C ALA A 20 7.94 22.38 33.68
N GLN A 21 7.46 21.33 33.03
CA GLN A 21 6.32 21.49 32.12
C GLN A 21 5.21 22.15 32.93
N HIS A 22 4.76 23.33 32.50
CA HIS A 22 3.62 23.99 33.10
C HIS A 22 2.42 23.03 33.05
N GLU A 23 1.73 22.85 34.17
CA GLU A 23 0.60 21.92 34.24
C GLU A 23 -0.69 22.61 33.76
N TYR A 24 -1.58 21.82 33.16
CA TYR A 24 -2.92 22.25 32.79
C TYR A 24 -3.98 21.31 33.36
N VAL A 25 -5.20 21.82 33.45
CA VAL A 25 -6.41 21.11 33.87
C VAL A 25 -7.40 21.09 32.72
N ASP A 26 -7.87 19.89 32.35
CA ASP A 26 -9.02 19.72 31.48
C ASP A 26 -10.31 19.85 32.31
N LEU A 27 -11.00 20.97 32.17
CA LEU A 27 -12.29 21.19 32.84
C LEU A 27 -13.46 20.53 32.10
N GLY A 28 -13.23 19.80 31.00
CA GLY A 28 -14.29 19.16 30.22
C GLY A 28 -15.31 20.17 29.69
N LEU A 29 -14.85 21.39 29.40
CA LEU A 29 -15.66 22.45 28.81
C LEU A 29 -15.93 22.12 27.32
N PRO A 30 -17.07 22.56 26.75
CA PRO A 30 -17.40 22.30 25.35
C PRO A 30 -16.27 22.63 24.38
N SER A 31 -15.60 23.78 24.55
CA SER A 31 -14.46 24.20 23.72
C SER A 31 -13.28 23.23 23.74
N GLY A 32 -13.14 22.40 24.78
CA GLY A 32 -11.95 21.58 25.01
C GLY A 32 -10.74 22.38 25.49
N THR A 33 -10.94 23.62 25.93
CA THR A 33 -9.87 24.49 26.43
C THR A 33 -9.22 23.89 27.68
N LEU A 34 -7.89 23.74 27.63
CA LEU A 34 -7.06 23.28 28.72
C LEU A 34 -6.49 24.49 29.47
N TRP A 35 -6.75 24.59 30.78
CA TRP A 35 -6.41 25.78 31.57
C TRP A 35 -5.16 25.57 32.42
N ALA A 36 -4.25 26.54 32.46
CA ALA A 36 -3.07 26.47 33.32
C ALA A 36 -3.43 26.33 34.81
N THR A 37 -2.65 25.55 35.56
CA THR A 37 -2.81 25.43 37.02
C THR A 37 -2.34 26.66 37.78
N THR A 38 -1.49 27.52 37.19
CA THR A 38 -0.96 28.74 37.80
C THR A 38 -1.00 29.95 36.85
N ASN A 39 -0.87 31.17 37.40
CA ASN A 39 -0.66 32.39 36.61
C ASN A 39 0.78 32.44 36.08
N ILE A 40 1.04 33.23 35.02
CA ILE A 40 2.43 33.50 34.61
C ILE A 40 3.19 34.10 35.81
N GLY A 41 4.39 33.58 36.11
CA GLY A 41 5.22 34.02 37.24
C GLY A 41 4.81 33.45 38.61
N ALA A 42 3.71 32.69 38.71
CA ALA A 42 3.27 32.03 39.94
C ALA A 42 3.89 30.63 40.11
N ILE A 43 4.25 30.28 41.35
CA ILE A 43 4.74 28.94 41.71
C ILE A 43 3.57 28.03 42.13
N ASN A 44 2.62 28.57 42.89
CA ASN A 44 1.43 27.85 43.36
C ASN A 44 0.14 28.38 42.71
N PRO A 45 -0.92 27.57 42.60
CA PRO A 45 -2.20 28.01 42.03
C PRO A 45 -2.82 29.25 42.69
N ALA A 46 -2.50 29.48 43.98
CA ALA A 46 -2.99 30.60 44.77
C ALA A 46 -2.12 31.85 44.70
N ASP A 47 -0.95 31.81 44.06
CA ASP A 47 -0.07 32.97 43.92
C ASP A 47 -0.57 33.90 42.80
N TYR A 48 -0.52 35.21 43.02
CA TYR A 48 -1.00 36.22 42.06
C TYR A 48 -0.25 36.20 40.73
N GLY A 49 1.01 35.77 40.75
CA GLY A 49 1.90 35.79 39.59
C GLY A 49 2.37 37.20 39.22
N ASP A 50 2.88 37.30 38.01
CA ASP A 50 3.38 38.52 37.40
C ASP A 50 2.25 39.31 36.73
N TYR A 51 2.47 40.60 36.57
CA TYR A 51 1.53 41.54 35.98
C TYR A 51 2.06 42.02 34.62
N PHE A 52 1.20 42.11 33.63
CA PHE A 52 1.56 42.51 32.27
C PHE A 52 0.61 43.59 31.76
N ALA A 53 1.14 44.56 31.03
CA ALA A 53 0.29 45.44 30.23
C ALA A 53 -0.19 44.67 29.00
N TRP A 54 -1.37 45.02 28.47
CA TRP A 54 -1.99 44.24 27.40
C TRP A 54 -1.14 44.29 26.11
N GLY A 55 -0.75 43.12 25.57
CA GLY A 55 0.12 43.05 24.38
C GLY A 55 1.60 43.31 24.66
N GLU A 56 2.02 43.18 25.92
CA GLU A 56 3.42 43.26 26.34
C GLU A 56 3.89 41.97 27.01
N LYS A 57 5.15 41.62 26.78
CA LYS A 57 5.72 40.32 27.17
C LYS A 57 6.53 40.35 28.45
N GLU A 58 6.91 41.56 28.89
CA GLU A 58 7.80 41.79 30.02
C GLU A 58 7.07 42.56 31.13
N THR A 59 7.45 42.29 32.37
CA THR A 59 6.91 43.00 33.54
C THR A 59 7.56 44.36 33.71
N LYS A 60 6.90 45.27 34.44
CA LYS A 60 7.39 46.62 34.70
C LYS A 60 7.22 47.02 36.17
N SER A 61 7.99 48.03 36.57
CA SER A 61 7.85 48.67 37.88
C SER A 61 6.70 49.70 37.93
N ASN A 62 6.26 50.21 36.78
CA ASN A 62 5.20 51.20 36.65
C ASN A 62 4.32 50.89 35.43
N TYR A 63 2.99 51.05 35.58
CA TYR A 63 1.98 50.81 34.57
C TYR A 63 1.12 52.07 34.40
N ASP A 64 1.37 52.79 33.32
CA ASP A 64 0.64 53.99 32.91
C ASP A 64 0.67 54.16 31.38
N TRP A 65 -0.05 55.15 30.85
CA TRP A 65 -0.04 55.42 29.41
C TRP A 65 1.30 55.91 28.86
N SER A 66 2.17 56.48 29.68
CA SER A 66 3.51 56.93 29.27
C SER A 66 4.51 55.79 29.13
N THR A 67 4.26 54.69 29.84
CA THR A 67 5.08 53.48 29.86
C THR A 67 4.51 52.37 28.97
N TYR A 68 3.25 52.47 28.55
CA TYR A 68 2.62 51.49 27.66
C TYR A 68 3.27 51.47 26.27
N LYS A 69 3.78 50.30 25.86
CA LYS A 69 4.61 50.11 24.65
C LYS A 69 3.95 50.61 23.37
N TRP A 70 2.62 50.48 23.28
CA TRP A 70 1.87 50.83 22.08
C TRP A 70 1.24 52.22 22.15
N CYS A 71 1.56 53.03 23.16
CA CYS A 71 1.13 54.42 23.29
C CYS A 71 2.18 55.39 22.75
N LYS A 72 1.75 56.46 22.06
CA LYS A 72 2.65 57.53 21.61
C LYS A 72 2.00 58.91 21.72
N GLY A 73 2.55 59.78 22.55
CA GLY A 73 2.05 61.15 22.73
C GLY A 73 1.13 61.27 23.95
N SER A 74 -0.14 61.66 23.74
CA SER A 74 -1.14 61.83 24.81
C SER A 74 -1.76 60.51 25.26
N GLU A 75 -2.32 60.50 26.47
CA GLU A 75 -3.02 59.36 27.08
C GLU A 75 -4.02 58.73 26.09
N SER A 76 -3.86 57.42 25.81
CA SER A 76 -4.69 56.61 24.89
C SER A 76 -4.45 56.76 23.38
N THR A 77 -3.28 57.24 22.94
CA THR A 77 -2.94 57.36 21.51
C THR A 77 -2.16 56.12 21.03
N LEU A 78 -2.86 55.17 20.41
CA LEU A 78 -2.38 53.82 20.06
C LEU A 78 -1.65 53.75 18.71
N THR A 79 -0.62 52.92 18.67
CA THR A 79 0.21 52.65 17.47
C THR A 79 0.11 51.20 16.98
N LYS A 80 -0.62 50.34 17.70
CA LYS A 80 -0.92 48.94 17.35
C LYS A 80 -2.21 48.49 18.02
N TYR A 81 -2.88 47.50 17.45
CA TYR A 81 -4.14 46.91 17.90
C TYR A 81 -5.28 47.92 18.00
N CYS A 82 -5.42 48.79 17.00
CA CYS A 82 -6.36 49.90 16.99
C CYS A 82 -7.41 49.70 15.90
N THR A 83 -8.67 49.57 16.33
CA THR A 83 -9.84 49.44 15.44
C THR A 83 -10.59 50.75 15.23
N ASP A 84 -10.19 51.82 15.93
CA ASP A 84 -10.92 53.08 16.02
C ASP A 84 -9.94 54.25 15.84
N ASN A 85 -10.08 54.97 14.73
CA ASN A 85 -9.14 56.03 14.34
C ASN A 85 -9.07 57.20 15.33
N SER A 86 -10.07 57.36 16.21
CA SER A 86 -10.07 58.41 17.25
C SER A 86 -9.03 58.16 18.34
N TYR A 87 -8.60 56.92 18.50
CA TYR A 87 -7.53 56.51 19.41
C TYR A 87 -6.22 56.22 18.69
N GLY A 88 -6.17 56.32 17.36
CA GLY A 88 -4.98 56.04 16.55
C GLY A 88 -3.99 57.20 16.50
N TYR A 89 -2.70 56.92 16.67
CA TYR A 89 -1.64 57.92 16.44
C TYR A 89 -1.65 58.38 14.98
N ASN A 90 -1.92 59.67 14.75
CA ASN A 90 -2.16 60.24 13.42
C ASN A 90 -3.30 59.55 12.64
N GLY A 91 -4.33 59.07 13.34
CA GLY A 91 -5.48 58.39 12.72
C GLY A 91 -5.21 56.93 12.30
N PHE A 92 -4.11 56.33 12.77
CA PHE A 92 -3.74 54.95 12.48
C PHE A 92 -4.79 53.94 12.96
N THR A 93 -5.11 52.96 12.11
CA THR A 93 -5.82 51.73 12.48
C THR A 93 -5.17 50.54 11.78
N ASP A 94 -4.99 49.43 12.49
CA ASP A 94 -4.60 48.13 11.91
C ASP A 94 -5.77 47.14 11.89
N GLY A 95 -6.92 47.52 12.48
CA GLY A 95 -8.13 46.68 12.50
C GLY A 95 -7.98 45.43 13.35
N LEU A 96 -6.85 45.22 14.04
CA LEU A 96 -6.61 44.03 14.82
C LEU A 96 -7.41 44.10 16.13
N THR A 97 -8.31 43.15 16.30
CA THR A 97 -9.16 43.00 17.49
C THR A 97 -8.53 42.10 18.57
N ARG A 98 -7.36 41.52 18.31
CA ARG A 98 -6.75 40.50 19.15
C ARG A 98 -5.21 40.54 19.11
N ILE A 99 -4.55 40.17 20.21
CA ILE A 99 -3.08 40.06 20.29
C ILE A 99 -2.56 38.98 19.32
N LEU A 100 -1.51 39.32 18.57
CA LEU A 100 -0.75 38.39 17.73
C LEU A 100 0.21 37.54 18.57
N PRO A 101 0.52 36.29 18.16
CA PRO A 101 1.36 35.37 18.95
C PRO A 101 2.71 35.96 19.38
N GLU A 102 3.33 36.80 18.56
CA GLU A 102 4.62 37.42 18.87
C GLU A 102 4.58 38.49 19.98
N ASP A 103 3.38 38.94 20.37
CA ASP A 103 3.12 39.91 21.44
C ASP A 103 2.33 39.29 22.61
N ASP A 104 2.03 37.99 22.57
CA ASP A 104 1.32 37.28 23.64
C ASP A 104 2.28 36.94 24.80
N ALA A 105 1.95 37.41 26.00
CA ALA A 105 2.79 37.22 27.17
C ALA A 105 2.89 35.74 27.60
N ALA A 106 1.82 34.95 27.44
CA ALA A 106 1.86 33.53 27.76
C ALA A 106 2.74 32.77 26.77
N THR A 107 2.59 33.05 25.48
CA THR A 107 3.43 32.46 24.43
C THR A 107 4.90 32.80 24.65
N ALA A 108 5.19 34.05 24.99
CA ALA A 108 6.55 34.53 25.21
C ALA A 108 7.22 33.93 26.46
N ASN A 109 6.47 33.78 27.56
CA ASN A 109 7.04 33.34 28.83
C ASN A 109 7.04 31.81 28.99
N TRP A 110 6.03 31.11 28.46
CA TRP A 110 5.82 29.67 28.68
C TRP A 110 6.00 28.82 27.41
N GLY A 111 6.30 29.45 26.27
CA GLY A 111 6.55 28.81 24.99
C GLY A 111 5.30 28.73 24.11
N SER A 112 5.50 28.29 22.86
CA SER A 112 4.47 28.37 21.81
C SER A 112 3.14 27.78 22.24
N ASN A 113 3.13 26.63 22.93
CA ASN A 113 1.89 25.91 23.27
C ASN A 113 1.00 26.61 24.30
N TRP A 114 1.34 27.82 24.73
CA TRP A 114 0.60 28.61 25.70
C TRP A 114 0.18 29.94 25.09
N GLN A 115 -1.04 30.37 25.37
CA GLN A 115 -1.54 31.68 24.94
C GLN A 115 -2.42 32.31 26.03
N MET A 116 -2.64 33.62 25.92
CA MET A 116 -3.65 34.32 26.70
C MET A 116 -5.06 33.81 26.34
N PRO A 117 -6.00 33.69 27.30
CA PRO A 117 -7.37 33.27 27.01
C PRO A 117 -8.12 34.29 26.15
N THR A 118 -9.07 33.83 25.34
CA THR A 118 -10.05 34.72 24.67
C THR A 118 -11.19 35.11 25.61
N LYS A 119 -11.91 36.18 25.27
CA LYS A 119 -13.17 36.59 25.91
C LYS A 119 -14.18 35.43 25.93
N VAL A 120 -14.31 34.71 24.82
CA VAL A 120 -15.25 33.57 24.70
C VAL A 120 -14.85 32.44 25.66
N GLN A 121 -13.56 32.13 25.77
CA GLN A 121 -13.07 31.13 26.73
C GLN A 121 -13.34 31.57 28.17
N PHE A 122 -13.20 32.85 28.50
CA PHE A 122 -13.59 33.33 29.84
C PHE A 122 -15.10 33.24 30.09
N GLU A 123 -15.92 33.60 29.11
CA GLU A 123 -17.39 33.50 29.20
C GLU A 123 -17.84 32.06 29.39
N GLU A 124 -17.22 31.11 28.69
CA GLU A 124 -17.46 29.69 28.88
C GLU A 124 -16.99 29.21 30.26
N LEU A 125 -15.79 29.63 30.71
CA LEU A 125 -15.22 29.26 32.00
C LEU A 125 -16.15 29.62 33.16
N ILE A 126 -16.78 30.80 33.12
CA ILE A 126 -17.69 31.27 34.18
C ILE A 126 -19.17 30.98 33.91
N SER A 127 -19.49 30.28 32.83
CA SER A 127 -20.87 29.96 32.47
C SER A 127 -21.49 29.00 33.49
N SER A 128 -22.61 29.42 34.10
CA SER A 128 -23.38 28.58 35.02
C SER A 128 -23.94 27.32 34.37
N SER A 129 -23.93 27.21 33.03
CA SER A 129 -24.27 25.96 32.33
C SER A 129 -23.20 24.88 32.49
N TYR A 130 -21.92 25.25 32.60
CA TYR A 130 -20.79 24.32 32.55
C TYR A 130 -20.01 24.22 33.87
N THR A 131 -20.03 25.28 34.68
CA THR A 131 -19.21 25.37 35.89
C THR A 131 -20.03 25.83 37.09
N THR A 132 -19.49 25.57 38.28
CA THR A 132 -19.86 26.24 39.54
C THR A 132 -18.71 27.10 40.00
N THR A 133 -19.00 28.23 40.64
CA THR A 133 -17.99 29.15 41.14
C THR A 133 -18.19 29.42 42.62
N GLU A 134 -17.10 29.43 43.40
CA GLU A 134 -17.10 29.67 44.83
C GLU A 134 -16.01 30.69 45.20
N TRP A 135 -16.35 31.72 45.97
CA TRP A 135 -15.36 32.62 46.55
C TRP A 135 -14.76 31.99 47.80
N THR A 136 -13.46 31.71 47.78
CA THR A 136 -12.77 30.97 48.83
C THR A 136 -11.31 31.45 48.97
N SER A 137 -10.55 30.85 49.88
CA SER A 137 -9.11 31.09 50.01
C SER A 137 -8.29 29.81 49.89
N LYS A 138 -7.07 29.94 49.37
CA LYS A 138 -6.08 28.86 49.30
C LYS A 138 -4.73 29.35 49.80
N THR A 139 -3.95 28.42 50.35
CA THR A 139 -2.59 28.71 50.80
C THR A 139 -1.68 28.99 49.60
N GLY A 140 -1.16 30.22 49.52
CA GLY A 140 -0.13 30.64 48.57
C GLY A 140 1.28 30.49 49.13
N LYS A 141 2.22 31.16 48.47
CA LYS A 141 3.64 31.22 48.83
C LYS A 141 3.81 31.71 50.28
N GLU A 142 4.80 31.15 50.98
CA GLU A 142 5.11 31.47 52.39
C GLU A 142 4.00 31.11 53.41
N GLY A 143 2.95 30.40 52.99
CA GLY A 143 1.90 29.90 53.89
C GLY A 143 0.73 30.86 54.14
N PHE A 144 0.69 32.00 53.45
CA PHE A 144 -0.42 32.96 53.55
C PHE A 144 -1.67 32.46 52.81
N LEU A 145 -2.86 32.82 53.31
CA LEU A 145 -4.13 32.54 52.64
C LEU A 145 -4.44 33.68 51.66
N ASN A 146 -4.49 33.36 50.37
CA ASN A 146 -4.93 34.28 49.32
C ASN A 146 -6.37 33.96 48.93
N TYR A 147 -7.22 34.98 48.85
CA TYR A 147 -8.61 34.86 48.42
C TYR A 147 -8.72 34.82 46.90
N GLY A 148 -9.79 34.22 46.38
CA GLY A 148 -10.01 34.11 44.95
C GLY A 148 -11.25 33.30 44.60
N LEU A 149 -11.37 32.99 43.31
CA LEU A 149 -12.49 32.25 42.74
C LEU A 149 -12.06 30.82 42.45
N LEU A 150 -12.69 29.85 43.13
CA LEU A 150 -12.61 28.44 42.76
C LEU A 150 -13.69 28.15 41.71
N ILE A 151 -13.27 27.62 40.56
CA ILE A 151 -14.14 27.27 39.44
C ILE A 151 -14.10 25.76 39.27
N THR A 152 -15.25 25.10 39.39
CA THR A 152 -15.37 23.63 39.34
C THR A 152 -16.26 23.24 38.17
N SER A 153 -15.78 22.33 37.33
CA SER A 153 -16.53 21.76 36.22
C SER A 153 -17.68 20.89 36.69
N LYS A 154 -18.84 21.02 36.05
CA LYS A 154 -19.98 20.12 36.26
C LYS A 154 -19.83 18.79 35.53
N SER A 155 -19.03 18.71 34.46
CA SER A 155 -18.94 17.52 33.61
C SER A 155 -17.99 16.47 34.19
N ASN A 156 -16.85 16.89 34.76
CA ASN A 156 -15.83 15.98 35.26
C ASN A 156 -15.36 16.26 36.70
N GLY A 157 -15.87 17.33 37.35
CA GLY A 157 -15.51 17.68 38.73
C GLY A 157 -14.13 18.31 38.90
N ASN A 158 -13.35 18.48 37.82
CA ASN A 158 -12.05 19.15 37.88
C ASN A 158 -12.23 20.63 38.21
N SER A 159 -11.23 21.25 38.84
CA SER A 159 -11.31 22.65 39.26
C SER A 159 -10.01 23.43 39.08
N ILE A 160 -10.14 24.75 38.91
CA ILE A 160 -9.04 25.71 38.92
C ILE A 160 -9.33 26.82 39.94
N PHE A 161 -8.27 27.42 40.50
CA PHE A 161 -8.38 28.56 41.40
C PHE A 161 -7.73 29.79 40.76
N LEU A 162 -8.51 30.86 40.63
CA LEU A 162 -8.04 32.17 40.18
C LEU A 162 -7.89 33.08 41.41
N PRO A 163 -6.66 33.41 41.84
CA PRO A 163 -6.48 34.31 42.97
C PRO A 163 -6.98 35.72 42.62
N ALA A 164 -7.51 36.42 43.62
CA ALA A 164 -7.94 37.81 43.53
C ALA A 164 -6.70 38.73 43.45
N SER A 165 -6.08 38.77 42.28
CA SER A 165 -4.80 39.45 42.02
C SER A 165 -4.91 40.97 41.91
N GLY A 166 -6.11 41.52 41.82
CA GLY A 166 -6.31 42.96 41.59
C GLY A 166 -5.61 43.47 40.33
N GLU A 167 -5.23 44.74 40.36
CA GLU A 167 -4.53 45.43 39.26
C GLU A 167 -3.31 46.20 39.77
N ARG A 168 -2.33 46.47 38.89
CA ARG A 168 -1.21 47.37 39.17
C ARG A 168 -1.31 48.65 38.34
N VAL A 169 -1.24 49.78 39.04
CA VAL A 169 -1.22 51.15 38.50
C VAL A 169 -0.14 51.94 39.25
N GLU A 170 0.59 52.83 38.56
CA GLU A 170 1.58 53.75 39.17
C GLU A 170 2.70 53.07 40.02
N THR A 171 3.51 53.86 40.73
CA THR A 171 4.63 53.36 41.55
C THR A 171 4.18 52.91 42.96
N TYR A 172 3.86 51.61 43.07
CA TYR A 172 3.72 50.73 44.25
C TYR A 172 2.38 50.63 45.00
N SER A 173 1.53 49.70 44.56
CA SER A 173 1.14 48.43 45.21
C SER A 173 -0.03 47.86 44.41
N ALA A 174 -0.16 46.54 44.30
CA ALA A 174 -1.31 45.98 43.58
C ALA A 174 -2.60 46.37 44.34
N SER A 175 -3.46 47.13 43.68
CA SER A 175 -4.72 47.60 44.23
C SER A 175 -5.72 46.47 44.23
N GLY A 176 -6.41 46.26 45.35
CA GLY A 176 -7.51 45.29 45.43
C GLY A 176 -7.11 43.82 45.44
N VAL A 177 -5.83 43.52 45.72
CA VAL A 177 -5.39 42.16 46.08
C VAL A 177 -6.28 41.62 47.19
N ASP A 178 -6.62 40.33 47.09
CA ASP A 178 -7.56 39.62 47.97
C ASP A 178 -9.01 40.15 47.96
N THR A 179 -9.30 41.19 47.17
CA THR A 179 -10.62 41.82 47.10
C THR A 179 -11.31 41.54 45.78
N TYR A 180 -10.59 41.62 44.65
CA TYR A 180 -11.09 41.27 43.33
C TYR A 180 -9.96 40.70 42.45
N GLY A 181 -10.30 39.98 41.39
CA GLY A 181 -9.36 39.48 40.40
C GLY A 181 -9.70 39.99 39.01
N ASP A 182 -8.70 40.52 38.33
CA ASP A 182 -8.78 41.03 36.96
C ASP A 182 -7.71 40.33 36.10
N TYR A 183 -8.16 39.70 35.01
CA TYR A 183 -7.33 38.86 34.16
C TYR A 183 -7.46 39.24 32.69
N TRP A 184 -6.33 39.49 32.02
CA TRP A 184 -6.36 39.84 30.61
C TRP A 184 -6.88 38.71 29.74
N SER A 185 -7.78 39.06 28.81
CA SER A 185 -8.00 38.27 27.61
C SER A 185 -7.13 38.80 26.47
N ARG A 186 -6.96 38.00 25.42
CA ARG A 186 -6.31 38.44 24.18
C ARG A 186 -7.19 39.33 23.30
N ASP A 187 -8.47 39.51 23.62
CA ASP A 187 -9.44 40.25 22.83
C ASP A 187 -9.53 41.73 23.22
N ASN A 188 -9.85 42.56 22.24
CA ASN A 188 -9.85 44.01 22.37
C ASN A 188 -11.11 44.65 21.80
N LYS A 189 -11.38 45.89 22.24
CA LYS A 189 -12.37 46.77 21.62
C LYS A 189 -11.94 48.23 21.72
N SER A 190 -11.68 48.87 20.58
CA SER A 190 -11.24 50.27 20.49
C SER A 190 -9.95 50.52 21.30
N ALA A 191 -9.95 51.38 22.33
CA ALA A 191 -8.79 51.61 23.20
C ALA A 191 -8.68 50.68 24.43
N ALA A 192 -9.68 49.83 24.65
CA ALA A 192 -9.77 48.95 25.80
C ALA A 192 -9.59 47.48 25.40
N SER A 193 -9.39 46.63 26.40
CA SER A 193 -9.30 45.18 26.22
C SER A 193 -10.21 44.45 27.18
N TYR A 194 -10.65 43.26 26.74
CA TYR A 194 -11.53 42.43 27.54
C TYR A 194 -10.74 41.77 28.66
N VAL A 195 -11.35 41.72 29.83
CA VAL A 195 -10.83 41.06 31.03
C VAL A 195 -11.89 40.16 31.65
N LEU A 196 -11.47 39.13 32.37
CA LEU A 196 -12.31 38.47 33.35
C LEU A 196 -12.21 39.20 34.69
N GLN A 197 -13.35 39.68 35.21
CA GLN A 197 -13.44 40.32 36.54
C GLN A 197 -14.31 39.51 37.50
N PHE A 198 -13.86 39.38 38.74
CA PHE A 198 -14.62 38.71 39.81
C PHE A 198 -14.29 39.28 41.20
N ASN A 199 -15.26 39.25 42.13
CA ASN A 199 -15.06 39.56 43.54
C ASN A 199 -16.14 38.93 44.44
N SER A 200 -15.97 39.02 45.77
CA SER A 200 -16.91 38.44 46.75
C SER A 200 -18.35 38.96 46.71
N LYS A 201 -18.63 40.08 46.02
CA LYS A 201 -19.93 40.79 46.01
C LYS A 201 -20.52 41.03 44.62
N ARG A 202 -19.83 40.73 43.52
CA ARG A 202 -20.26 40.97 42.13
C ARG A 202 -20.49 39.65 41.39
N SER A 203 -21.36 39.69 40.39
CA SER A 203 -21.46 38.64 39.37
C SER A 203 -20.19 38.62 38.51
N ASN A 204 -19.58 37.45 38.36
CA ASN A 204 -18.42 37.22 37.47
C ASN A 204 -18.80 37.64 36.05
N SER A 205 -17.99 38.47 35.40
CA SER A 205 -18.32 38.99 34.07
C SER A 205 -17.07 39.33 33.24
N SER A 206 -17.25 39.33 31.92
CA SER A 206 -16.29 39.90 30.98
C SER A 206 -16.51 41.42 30.88
N SER A 207 -15.47 42.21 31.13
CA SER A 207 -15.53 43.69 31.14
C SER A 207 -14.43 44.29 30.25
N LEU A 208 -14.53 45.58 29.95
CA LEU A 208 -13.51 46.34 29.22
C LEU A 208 -12.70 47.21 30.18
N ILE A 209 -11.37 47.11 30.11
CA ILE A 209 -10.43 47.95 30.89
C ILE A 209 -9.35 48.52 29.96
N PHE A 210 -8.80 49.68 30.32
CA PHE A 210 -7.70 50.29 29.58
C PHE A 210 -6.43 49.43 29.62
N ARG A 211 -5.73 49.38 28.49
CA ARG A 211 -4.63 48.44 28.21
C ARG A 211 -3.33 48.74 28.93
N ASN A 212 -3.23 49.92 29.55
CA ASN A 212 -2.03 50.42 30.21
C ASN A 212 -1.85 49.86 31.63
N LEU A 213 -2.79 49.08 32.15
CA LEU A 213 -2.72 48.50 33.49
C LEU A 213 -1.96 47.19 33.51
N GLY A 214 -1.26 46.91 34.61
CA GLY A 214 -0.66 45.61 34.85
C GLY A 214 -1.69 44.65 35.42
N LEU A 215 -2.07 43.59 34.70
CA LEU A 215 -2.95 42.52 35.19
C LEU A 215 -2.28 41.15 35.08
N SER A 216 -2.76 40.21 35.91
CA SER A 216 -2.32 38.82 35.86
C SER A 216 -2.88 38.11 34.63
N ILE A 217 -2.17 37.06 34.19
CA ILE A 217 -2.58 36.22 33.07
C ILE A 217 -2.62 34.77 33.55
N ARG A 218 -3.77 34.12 33.31
CA ARG A 218 -3.95 32.67 33.48
C ARG A 218 -3.93 32.03 32.09
N PRO A 219 -2.81 31.43 31.66
CA PRO A 219 -2.70 30.89 30.30
C PRO A 219 -3.68 29.75 30.02
N VAL A 220 -3.98 29.56 28.74
CA VAL A 220 -4.60 28.33 28.23
C VAL A 220 -3.59 27.58 27.38
N TYR A 221 -3.59 26.26 27.50
CA TYR A 221 -2.76 25.37 26.71
C TYR A 221 -3.42 25.13 25.37
N VAL A 222 -2.75 25.54 24.31
CA VAL A 222 -3.10 25.21 22.93
C VAL A 222 -2.01 24.26 22.45
N PRO A 223 -2.28 22.95 22.31
CA PRO A 223 -1.32 22.09 21.66
C PRO A 223 -1.12 22.63 20.23
N HIS A 224 0.02 23.26 19.97
CA HIS A 224 0.43 23.44 18.58
C HIS A 224 0.72 22.05 18.06
N TYR A 225 -0.14 21.58 17.16
CA TYR A 225 0.20 20.49 16.28
C TYR A 225 1.50 20.89 15.60
N LYS A 226 2.52 20.00 15.64
CA LYS A 226 3.84 20.28 15.05
C LYS A 226 3.64 20.94 13.69
N THR A 227 4.12 22.17 13.55
CA THR A 227 4.13 22.92 12.30
C THR A 227 4.67 22.02 11.19
N CYS A 228 3.99 21.99 10.04
CA CYS A 228 4.50 21.31 8.85
C CYS A 228 5.91 21.86 8.57
N PRO A 229 6.97 21.03 8.64
CA PRO A 229 8.32 21.55 8.70
C PRO A 229 8.78 22.20 7.39
N ASP A 230 8.06 22.02 6.28
CA ASP A 230 8.13 22.84 5.05
C ASP A 230 7.04 22.34 4.07
N ASN A 231 6.65 23.15 3.07
CA ASN A 231 5.64 22.83 2.04
C ASN A 231 5.87 21.53 1.24
N ASN A 232 7.03 20.88 1.41
CA ASN A 232 7.42 19.68 0.66
C ASN A 232 7.27 18.37 1.43
N HIS A 233 7.18 18.36 2.78
CA HIS A 233 7.09 17.12 3.54
C HIS A 233 6.27 17.28 4.83
N PRO A 234 4.96 16.98 4.82
CA PRO A 234 4.13 17.04 6.03
C PRO A 234 4.53 16.00 7.07
N HIS A 235 4.24 16.26 8.34
CA HIS A 235 4.33 15.22 9.35
C HIS A 235 3.28 14.15 9.07
N LEU A 236 3.75 12.90 9.02
CA LEU A 236 2.92 11.72 8.89
C LEU A 236 2.35 11.33 10.27
N ILE A 237 1.03 11.19 10.34
CA ILE A 237 0.29 10.84 11.54
C ILE A 237 -0.29 9.43 11.39
N ASP A 238 0.21 8.52 12.22
CA ASP A 238 -0.32 7.16 12.31
C ASP A 238 -1.47 7.13 13.33
N LEU A 239 -2.71 7.04 12.85
CA LEU A 239 -3.89 6.94 13.70
C LEU A 239 -4.15 5.49 14.17
N GLY A 240 -3.30 4.52 13.79
CA GLY A 240 -3.50 3.11 14.12
C GLY A 240 -4.80 2.55 13.55
N LEU A 241 -5.19 3.01 12.36
CA LEU A 241 -6.38 2.53 11.66
C LEU A 241 -6.12 1.15 11.03
N PRO A 242 -7.14 0.27 10.96
CA PRO A 242 -7.00 -1.07 10.38
C PRO A 242 -6.38 -1.14 8.97
N SER A 243 -6.62 -0.14 8.12
CA SER A 243 -6.04 -0.04 6.77
C SER A 243 -4.53 0.20 6.76
N GLY A 244 -3.93 0.56 7.90
CA GLY A 244 -2.54 1.05 7.98
C GLY A 244 -2.35 2.44 7.34
N ALA A 245 -3.43 3.10 6.92
CA ALA A 245 -3.35 4.42 6.32
C ALA A 245 -2.85 5.45 7.34
N LYS A 246 -1.82 6.17 6.91
CA LYS A 246 -1.19 7.24 7.67
C LYS A 246 -1.57 8.58 7.06
N TRP A 247 -2.13 9.46 7.87
CA TRP A 247 -2.71 10.72 7.42
C TRP A 247 -1.69 11.85 7.51
N SER A 248 -1.76 12.82 6.59
CA SER A 248 -0.96 14.05 6.72
C SER A 248 -1.46 14.91 7.87
N CYS A 249 -0.55 15.63 8.53
CA CYS A 249 -0.94 16.60 9.55
C CYS A 249 -1.65 17.83 8.98
N CYS A 250 -1.46 18.18 7.69
CA CYS A 250 -2.00 19.38 7.03
C CYS A 250 -2.71 19.06 5.72
N ASN A 251 -3.61 19.95 5.29
CA ASN A 251 -4.15 19.94 3.92
C ASN A 251 -3.02 20.20 2.91
N LEU A 252 -3.22 19.78 1.67
CA LEU A 252 -2.34 20.15 0.58
C LEU A 252 -2.31 21.68 0.42
N GLY A 253 -1.12 22.28 0.32
CA GLY A 253 -0.95 23.75 0.27
C GLY A 253 -1.06 24.48 1.62
N ALA A 254 -1.36 23.78 2.72
CA ALA A 254 -1.44 24.37 4.05
C ALA A 254 -0.09 24.34 4.79
N SER A 255 0.28 25.45 5.43
CA SER A 255 1.48 25.55 6.27
C SER A 255 1.26 25.03 7.70
N THR A 256 0.01 24.99 8.17
CA THR A 256 -0.36 24.43 9.49
C THR A 256 -1.64 23.60 9.41
N PRO A 257 -1.88 22.68 10.36
CA PRO A 257 -3.07 21.81 10.36
C PRO A 257 -4.41 22.56 10.34
N GLU A 258 -4.41 23.80 10.85
CA GLU A 258 -5.55 24.69 10.99
C GLU A 258 -5.89 25.48 9.74
N THR A 259 -4.91 25.70 8.86
CA THR A 259 -5.12 26.48 7.64
C THR A 259 -5.79 25.63 6.56
N PHE A 260 -6.62 26.25 5.72
CA PHE A 260 -7.45 25.53 4.75
C PHE A 260 -6.63 24.87 3.64
N GLY A 261 -5.48 25.44 3.30
CA GLY A 261 -4.65 25.00 2.18
C GLY A 261 -5.22 25.43 0.83
N ASP A 262 -4.73 24.74 -0.20
CA ASP A 262 -5.17 24.95 -1.57
C ASP A 262 -6.41 24.12 -1.89
N TYR A 263 -7.15 24.55 -2.91
CA TYR A 263 -8.35 23.88 -3.41
C TYR A 263 -8.04 23.30 -4.79
N PHE A 264 -8.58 22.13 -5.09
CA PHE A 264 -8.33 21.42 -6.35
C PHE A 264 -9.66 20.93 -6.91
N ALA A 265 -9.80 20.97 -8.24
CA ALA A 265 -10.85 20.20 -8.91
C ALA A 265 -10.43 18.73 -8.91
N TRP A 266 -11.40 17.82 -8.91
CA TRP A 266 -11.10 16.38 -8.87
C TRP A 266 -10.35 15.94 -10.13
N GLY A 267 -9.16 15.33 -9.98
CA GLY A 267 -8.30 14.94 -11.09
C GLY A 267 -7.46 16.08 -11.71
N GLU A 268 -7.42 17.24 -11.06
CA GLU A 268 -6.49 18.33 -11.38
C GLU A 268 -5.41 18.45 -10.30
N THR A 269 -4.19 18.73 -10.71
CA THR A 269 -3.00 18.75 -9.85
C THR A 269 -2.52 20.15 -9.50
N VAL A 270 -3.17 21.18 -10.05
CA VAL A 270 -2.81 22.59 -9.87
C VAL A 270 -4.06 23.37 -9.43
N PRO A 271 -3.97 24.19 -8.37
CA PRO A 271 -5.09 24.99 -7.91
C PRO A 271 -5.44 26.12 -8.89
N LYS A 272 -6.71 26.52 -8.91
CA LYS A 272 -7.26 27.60 -9.73
C LYS A 272 -7.99 28.64 -8.88
N ASN A 273 -8.20 29.82 -9.47
CA ASN A 273 -8.98 30.91 -8.86
C ASN A 273 -10.49 30.84 -9.18
N ASP A 274 -10.87 30.01 -10.16
CA ASP A 274 -12.26 29.83 -10.59
C ASP A 274 -12.50 28.39 -11.03
N TYR A 275 -13.66 27.84 -10.68
CA TYR A 275 -14.00 26.43 -10.82
C TYR A 275 -15.36 26.29 -11.50
N THR A 276 -15.32 25.94 -12.77
CA THR A 276 -16.50 25.81 -13.62
C THR A 276 -16.42 24.55 -14.45
N TRP A 277 -17.55 24.07 -14.95
CA TRP A 277 -17.52 23.00 -15.95
C TRP A 277 -16.77 23.41 -17.22
N SER A 278 -16.81 24.70 -17.57
CA SER A 278 -16.15 25.21 -18.79
C SER A 278 -14.62 25.17 -18.71
N ASN A 279 -14.05 25.23 -17.50
CA ASN A 279 -12.61 25.23 -17.25
C ASN A 279 -12.10 23.95 -16.56
N TYR A 280 -12.97 22.95 -16.39
CA TYR A 280 -12.61 21.66 -15.82
C TYR A 280 -11.80 20.84 -16.84
N LYS A 281 -10.61 20.36 -16.45
CA LYS A 281 -9.62 19.69 -17.30
C LYS A 281 -10.20 18.59 -18.21
N TRP A 282 -11.16 17.83 -17.68
CA TRP A 282 -11.74 16.68 -18.37
C TRP A 282 -13.06 16.98 -19.08
N CYS A 283 -13.54 18.22 -19.05
CA CYS A 283 -14.76 18.62 -19.73
C CYS A 283 -14.49 19.17 -21.13
N LYS A 284 -15.34 18.82 -22.10
CA LYS A 284 -15.37 19.40 -23.44
C LYS A 284 -16.69 20.12 -23.67
N GLY A 285 -16.62 21.45 -23.79
CA GLY A 285 -17.78 22.30 -24.04
C GLY A 285 -18.63 22.57 -22.79
N SER A 286 -19.83 23.12 -22.99
CA SER A 286 -20.77 23.47 -21.91
C SER A 286 -21.65 22.30 -21.45
N ASP A 287 -21.66 21.17 -22.16
CA ASP A 287 -22.64 20.08 -21.95
C ASP A 287 -22.14 18.99 -20.99
N HIS A 288 -21.15 19.33 -20.14
CA HIS A 288 -20.56 18.44 -19.13
C HIS A 288 -20.10 17.10 -19.73
N LYS A 289 -19.49 17.15 -20.93
CA LYS A 289 -18.99 15.97 -21.64
C LYS A 289 -17.57 15.63 -21.25
N LEU A 290 -17.36 14.42 -20.75
CA LEU A 290 -16.10 13.98 -20.15
C LEU A 290 -15.20 13.24 -21.13
N THR A 291 -13.89 13.46 -21.01
CA THR A 291 -12.86 12.79 -21.81
C THR A 291 -11.97 11.83 -21.01
N LYS A 292 -12.25 11.64 -19.71
CA LYS A 292 -11.55 10.72 -18.81
C LYS A 292 -12.42 10.39 -17.59
N TYR A 293 -12.20 9.23 -16.96
CA TYR A 293 -12.92 8.73 -15.79
C TYR A 293 -14.45 8.65 -16.03
N CYS A 294 -14.83 8.09 -17.17
CA CYS A 294 -16.20 7.99 -17.64
C CYS A 294 -16.64 6.52 -17.67
N PRO A 295 -17.59 6.11 -16.81
CA PRO A 295 -18.17 4.77 -16.85
C PRO A 295 -18.89 4.49 -18.18
N SER A 296 -18.84 3.25 -18.63
CA SER A 296 -19.47 2.74 -19.87
C SER A 296 -20.99 2.86 -19.89
N ASN A 297 -21.62 2.91 -18.72
CA ASN A 297 -23.06 3.15 -18.56
C ASN A 297 -23.44 4.64 -18.52
N SER A 298 -22.48 5.56 -18.71
CA SER A 298 -22.69 7.00 -18.67
C SER A 298 -23.11 7.60 -20.00
N SER A 299 -24.04 8.56 -19.98
CA SER A 299 -24.35 9.42 -21.14
C SER A 299 -23.44 10.66 -21.25
N ASN A 300 -22.51 10.85 -20.29
CA ASN A 300 -21.64 12.01 -20.22
C ASN A 300 -20.33 11.85 -21.01
N GLY A 301 -20.03 10.68 -21.58
CA GLY A 301 -18.85 10.48 -22.42
C GLY A 301 -18.84 11.40 -23.65
N TYR A 302 -17.74 12.12 -23.87
CA TYR A 302 -17.55 12.92 -25.09
C TYR A 302 -17.44 11.98 -26.30
N ASN A 303 -18.35 12.12 -27.27
CA ASN A 303 -18.48 11.21 -28.43
C ASN A 303 -18.60 9.72 -28.05
N GLY A 304 -19.27 9.41 -26.93
CA GLY A 304 -19.45 8.02 -26.47
C GLY A 304 -18.21 7.42 -25.80
N PHE A 305 -17.24 8.25 -25.41
CA PHE A 305 -16.05 7.80 -24.67
C PHE A 305 -16.40 7.15 -23.33
N ALA A 306 -15.74 6.02 -23.03
CA ALA A 306 -15.76 5.35 -21.74
C ALA A 306 -14.41 4.67 -21.47
N ASP A 307 -13.94 4.74 -20.23
CA ASP A 307 -12.72 4.09 -19.75
C ASP A 307 -12.93 3.24 -18.49
N ASP A 308 -14.13 3.29 -17.89
CA ASP A 308 -14.51 2.55 -16.68
C ASP A 308 -13.56 2.76 -15.48
N LEU A 309 -12.74 3.82 -15.51
CA LEU A 309 -11.84 4.16 -14.40
C LEU A 309 -12.65 4.76 -13.25
N THR A 310 -12.58 4.12 -12.08
CA THR A 310 -13.33 4.50 -10.87
C THR A 310 -12.50 5.22 -9.81
N GLU A 311 -11.18 5.26 -9.96
CA GLU A 311 -10.24 5.94 -9.06
C GLU A 311 -9.23 6.78 -9.84
N LEU A 312 -8.69 7.82 -9.22
CA LEU A 312 -7.62 8.63 -9.81
C LEU A 312 -6.36 7.80 -10.08
N MET A 313 -5.80 7.98 -11.27
CA MET A 313 -4.44 7.53 -11.57
C MET A 313 -3.42 8.47 -10.92
N PRO A 314 -2.21 7.97 -10.56
CA PRO A 314 -1.19 8.75 -9.84
C PRO A 314 -0.86 10.11 -10.46
N GLU A 315 -0.87 10.23 -11.80
CA GLU A 315 -0.58 11.48 -12.51
C GLU A 315 -1.68 12.55 -12.42
N ASP A 316 -2.89 12.16 -12.01
CA ASP A 316 -4.04 13.06 -11.82
C ASP A 316 -4.40 13.28 -10.35
N ASP A 317 -3.71 12.59 -9.44
CA ASP A 317 -3.87 12.73 -8.00
C ASP A 317 -3.09 13.96 -7.51
N ALA A 318 -3.81 14.94 -6.97
CA ALA A 318 -3.20 16.20 -6.52
C ALA A 318 -2.13 15.99 -5.44
N ALA A 319 -2.33 15.05 -4.52
CA ALA A 319 -1.37 14.77 -3.46
C ALA A 319 -0.12 14.09 -4.02
N THR A 320 -0.29 13.13 -4.93
CA THR A 320 0.83 12.43 -5.58
C THR A 320 1.67 13.41 -6.38
N ALA A 321 1.04 14.27 -7.18
CA ALA A 321 1.72 15.22 -8.04
C ALA A 321 2.49 16.30 -7.26
N ASN A 322 1.96 16.76 -6.13
CA ASN A 322 2.57 17.86 -5.37
C ASN A 322 3.57 17.37 -4.31
N TRP A 323 3.37 16.20 -3.69
CA TRP A 323 4.20 15.69 -2.59
C TRP A 323 4.99 14.40 -2.90
N GLY A 324 4.78 13.78 -4.06
CA GLY A 324 5.58 12.65 -4.54
C GLY A 324 5.12 11.25 -4.09
N GLY A 325 5.77 10.24 -4.68
CA GLY A 325 5.31 8.87 -4.99
C GLY A 325 4.88 7.91 -3.89
N GLU A 326 4.52 8.41 -2.70
CA GLU A 326 3.79 7.63 -1.70
C GLU A 326 2.54 8.35 -1.18
N TRP A 327 2.43 9.66 -1.37
CA TRP A 327 1.24 10.43 -0.97
C TRP A 327 0.15 10.31 -2.02
N GLN A 328 -1.08 10.14 -1.58
CA GLN A 328 -2.26 10.10 -2.44
C GLN A 328 -3.45 10.75 -1.75
N MET A 329 -4.46 11.10 -2.55
CA MET A 329 -5.78 11.42 -2.03
C MET A 329 -6.38 10.17 -1.38
N PRO A 330 -7.08 10.29 -0.24
CA PRO A 330 -7.71 9.14 0.41
C PRO A 330 -8.83 8.56 -0.47
N SER A 331 -9.06 7.26 -0.41
CA SER A 331 -10.29 6.63 -0.93
C SER A 331 -11.49 6.95 -0.04
N LYS A 332 -12.70 6.78 -0.57
CA LYS A 332 -13.93 6.89 0.23
C LYS A 332 -13.90 5.95 1.43
N GLU A 333 -13.43 4.72 1.25
CA GLU A 333 -13.37 3.69 2.29
C GLU A 333 -12.40 4.08 3.41
N GLN A 334 -11.27 4.73 3.08
CA GLN A 334 -10.37 5.28 4.09
C GLN A 334 -11.00 6.44 4.85
N MET A 335 -11.82 7.27 4.21
CA MET A 335 -12.60 8.31 4.88
C MET A 335 -13.66 7.71 5.81
N GLU A 336 -14.38 6.68 5.37
CA GLU A 336 -15.36 5.97 6.19
C GLU A 336 -14.70 5.28 7.39
N GLU A 337 -13.52 4.70 7.21
CA GLU A 337 -12.73 4.13 8.29
C GLU A 337 -12.26 5.19 9.29
N LEU A 338 -11.83 6.36 8.80
CA LEU A 338 -11.45 7.50 9.62
C LEU A 338 -12.62 7.99 10.49
N LEU A 339 -13.85 7.94 9.98
CA LEU A 339 -15.07 8.33 10.68
C LEU A 339 -15.72 7.19 11.50
N ASN A 340 -15.19 5.97 11.42
CA ASN A 340 -15.76 4.83 12.13
C ASN A 340 -15.60 5.02 13.65
N SER A 341 -16.74 5.09 14.36
CA SER A 341 -16.78 5.32 15.80
C SER A 341 -16.14 4.20 16.63
N SER A 342 -15.86 3.03 16.07
CA SER A 342 -15.06 1.98 16.73
C SER A 342 -13.57 2.35 16.79
N ASN A 343 -13.09 3.13 15.82
CA ASN A 343 -11.67 3.47 15.65
C ASN A 343 -11.33 4.85 16.21
N THR A 344 -12.21 5.84 16.02
CA THR A 344 -11.93 7.25 16.32
C THR A 344 -13.03 7.91 17.16
N THR A 345 -12.68 9.04 17.78
CA THR A 345 -13.64 10.03 18.30
C THR A 345 -13.55 11.29 17.45
N VAL A 346 -14.70 11.94 17.21
CA VAL A 346 -14.80 13.10 16.34
C VAL A 346 -15.44 14.23 17.13
N LYS A 347 -14.79 15.40 17.18
CA LYS A 347 -15.25 16.55 17.98
C LYS A 347 -15.13 17.85 17.19
N TRP A 348 -16.23 18.58 17.07
CA TRP A 348 -16.19 19.95 16.56
C TRP A 348 -15.42 20.85 17.53
N THR A 349 -14.44 21.60 17.03
CA THR A 349 -13.62 22.49 17.84
C THR A 349 -13.26 23.77 17.08
N GLN A 350 -12.92 24.79 17.84
CA GLN A 350 -12.34 26.04 17.35
C GLN A 350 -10.89 26.07 17.82
N ASN A 351 -9.95 26.00 16.88
CA ASN A 351 -8.54 26.04 17.25
C ASN A 351 -8.12 27.49 17.60
N GLY A 352 -7.01 27.66 18.35
CA GLY A 352 -6.45 28.94 18.82
C GLY A 352 -6.11 29.99 17.75
N TYR A 353 -6.39 29.69 16.48
CA TYR A 353 -6.25 30.55 15.29
C TYR A 353 -7.57 30.82 14.55
N GLU A 354 -8.73 30.69 15.21
CA GLU A 354 -10.07 31.12 14.72
C GLU A 354 -10.75 30.22 13.69
N ASN A 355 -10.08 29.20 13.14
CA ASN A 355 -10.72 28.25 12.23
C ASN A 355 -11.51 27.18 12.99
N TYR A 356 -12.77 27.01 12.61
CA TYR A 356 -13.60 25.90 13.06
C TYR A 356 -13.31 24.64 12.25
N GLY A 357 -13.55 23.46 12.84
CA GLY A 357 -13.42 22.19 12.14
C GLY A 357 -13.57 21.00 13.08
N PHE A 358 -13.28 19.80 12.57
CA PHE A 358 -13.33 18.57 13.37
C PHE A 358 -11.94 18.12 13.78
N LEU A 359 -11.78 17.87 15.07
CA LEU A 359 -10.67 17.11 15.63
C LEU A 359 -11.05 15.63 15.66
N ILE A 360 -10.30 14.81 14.92
CA ILE A 360 -10.49 13.36 14.84
C ILE A 360 -9.34 12.70 15.62
N THR A 361 -9.67 11.96 16.68
CA THR A 361 -8.69 11.35 17.59
C THR A 361 -8.82 9.84 17.56
N SER A 362 -7.70 9.14 17.38
CA SER A 362 -7.63 7.69 17.45
C SER A 362 -7.88 7.19 18.86
N LYS A 363 -8.72 6.16 18.99
CA LYS A 363 -8.93 5.45 20.26
C LYS A 363 -7.79 4.49 20.59
N SER A 364 -7.03 4.02 19.58
CA SER A 364 -5.98 3.01 19.78
C SER A 364 -4.68 3.60 20.33
N ASN A 365 -4.32 4.81 19.90
CA ASN A 365 -3.05 5.43 20.27
C ASN A 365 -3.15 6.91 20.69
N GLY A 366 -4.34 7.53 20.65
CA GLY A 366 -4.54 8.92 21.05
C GLY A 366 -4.03 9.96 20.06
N ASN A 367 -3.43 9.57 18.93
CA ASN A 367 -3.02 10.51 17.89
C ASN A 367 -4.25 11.16 17.25
N SER A 368 -4.11 12.38 16.76
CA SER A 368 -5.22 13.13 16.18
C SER A 368 -4.83 13.92 14.94
N ILE A 369 -5.83 14.19 14.09
CA ILE A 369 -5.75 15.12 12.97
C ILE A 369 -6.90 16.13 13.05
N PHE A 370 -6.68 17.34 12.54
CA PHE A 370 -7.70 18.39 12.47
C PHE A 370 -8.09 18.65 11.02
N LEU A 371 -9.39 18.61 10.74
CA LEU A 371 -9.98 18.94 9.44
C LEU A 371 -10.70 20.29 9.53
N PRO A 372 -10.08 21.40 9.07
CA PRO A 372 -10.72 22.71 9.12
C PRO A 372 -11.91 22.83 8.16
N ALA A 373 -12.89 23.62 8.56
CA ALA A 373 -14.09 23.96 7.79
C ALA A 373 -13.79 25.11 6.80
N GLY A 374 -13.02 24.79 5.76
CA GLY A 374 -12.51 25.77 4.79
C GLY A 374 -13.44 26.11 3.62
N GLY A 375 -14.65 25.58 3.53
CA GLY A 375 -15.55 25.81 2.40
C GLY A 375 -15.11 25.11 1.12
N CYS A 376 -15.61 25.59 -0.03
CA CYS A 376 -15.26 25.14 -1.37
C CYS A 376 -15.48 26.26 -2.40
N TYR A 377 -14.99 26.07 -3.63
CA TYR A 377 -15.22 26.97 -4.77
C TYR A 377 -16.00 26.28 -5.91
N GLY A 378 -16.94 26.99 -6.53
CA GLY A 378 -17.65 26.54 -7.75
C GLY A 378 -18.81 27.46 -8.18
N GLU A 379 -19.26 27.35 -9.44
CA GLU A 379 -20.33 28.21 -10.04
C GLU A 379 -21.62 28.33 -9.21
N ASN A 380 -21.91 27.34 -8.35
CA ASN A 380 -23.10 27.32 -7.50
C ASN A 380 -22.78 27.18 -5.99
N SER A 381 -21.54 27.40 -5.56
CA SER A 381 -21.16 27.18 -4.15
C SER A 381 -21.54 28.39 -3.29
N ASN A 382 -22.59 28.28 -2.48
CA ASN A 382 -22.91 29.22 -1.39
C ASN A 382 -21.96 29.09 -0.17
N HIS A 383 -20.81 28.45 -0.34
CA HIS A 383 -19.97 27.91 0.75
C HIS A 383 -18.52 28.34 0.59
N LEU A 384 -18.32 29.61 0.22
CA LEU A 384 -17.01 30.21 0.03
C LEU A 384 -16.18 30.13 1.32
N PRO A 385 -14.85 29.97 1.22
CA PRO A 385 -13.96 30.00 2.37
C PRO A 385 -14.18 31.27 3.21
N GLY A 386 -14.32 31.10 4.53
CA GLY A 386 -14.54 32.21 5.46
C GLY A 386 -15.98 32.73 5.57
N SER A 387 -16.99 32.02 5.04
CA SER A 387 -18.40 32.40 5.25
C SER A 387 -18.85 32.25 6.72
N ASP A 388 -19.86 33.03 7.14
CA ASP A 388 -20.43 33.03 8.51
C ASP A 388 -20.88 31.66 9.03
N TYR A 389 -21.11 30.69 8.14
CA TYR A 389 -21.44 29.31 8.46
C TYR A 389 -20.27 28.38 8.10
N PRO A 390 -19.47 27.92 9.08
CA PRO A 390 -18.29 27.09 8.81
C PRO A 390 -18.70 25.72 8.24
N LYS A 391 -18.38 25.49 6.98
CA LYS A 391 -18.51 24.19 6.28
C LYS A 391 -17.17 23.76 5.72
N GLY A 392 -16.93 22.48 5.52
CA GLY A 392 -15.71 21.97 4.88
C GLY A 392 -16.01 20.89 3.85
N PHE A 393 -15.15 20.80 2.83
CA PHE A 393 -15.27 19.83 1.76
C PHE A 393 -13.89 19.26 1.42
N TYR A 394 -13.79 17.94 1.34
CA TYR A 394 -12.54 17.24 1.09
C TYR A 394 -12.70 16.19 0.02
N TRP A 395 -11.78 16.11 -0.93
CA TRP A 395 -11.87 15.09 -1.97
C TRP A 395 -11.38 13.71 -1.54
N ALA A 396 -12.13 12.70 -1.96
CA ALA A 396 -11.63 11.35 -2.12
C ALA A 396 -11.13 11.11 -3.56
N ARG A 397 -10.30 10.09 -3.76
CA ARG A 397 -9.81 9.69 -5.09
C ARG A 397 -10.82 8.87 -5.90
N THR A 398 -11.93 8.45 -5.30
CA THR A 398 -12.95 7.58 -5.91
C THR A 398 -14.07 8.41 -6.56
N ILE A 399 -14.69 7.88 -7.61
CA ILE A 399 -15.88 8.49 -8.22
C ILE A 399 -17.17 7.93 -7.65
N ASN A 400 -18.16 8.80 -7.44
CA ASN A 400 -19.49 8.42 -6.99
C ASN A 400 -20.41 8.08 -8.18
N SER A 401 -20.36 8.93 -9.21
CA SER A 401 -21.09 8.77 -10.47
C SER A 401 -20.37 9.56 -11.56
N SER A 402 -20.90 9.54 -12.79
CA SER A 402 -20.28 10.21 -13.94
C SER A 402 -19.85 11.65 -13.71
N LEU A 403 -20.65 12.48 -13.02
CA LEU A 403 -20.34 13.90 -12.80
C LEU A 403 -19.87 14.21 -11.37
N ILE A 404 -19.88 13.22 -10.48
CA ILE A 404 -19.74 13.39 -9.04
C ILE A 404 -18.59 12.52 -8.53
N ALA A 405 -17.68 13.09 -7.76
CA ALA A 405 -16.66 12.36 -7.02
C ALA A 405 -17.03 12.26 -5.54
N ASP A 406 -16.55 11.22 -4.86
CA ASP A 406 -16.73 11.08 -3.41
C ASP A 406 -15.80 12.03 -2.65
N GLY A 407 -16.14 12.28 -1.39
CA GLY A 407 -15.39 13.15 -0.50
C GLY A 407 -15.98 13.18 0.91
N LEU A 408 -15.49 14.09 1.74
CA LEU A 408 -16.11 14.46 3.00
C LEU A 408 -16.85 15.77 2.86
N TRP A 409 -17.98 15.84 3.54
CA TRP A 409 -18.64 17.09 3.88
C TRP A 409 -18.74 17.23 5.40
N LEU A 410 -18.54 18.45 5.89
CA LEU A 410 -18.63 18.74 7.31
C LEU A 410 -19.26 20.10 7.58
N ASN A 411 -19.96 20.21 8.71
CA ASN A 411 -20.50 21.43 9.28
C ASN A 411 -20.38 21.37 10.83
N GLN A 412 -20.95 22.35 11.55
CA GLN A 412 -20.85 22.38 13.01
C GLN A 412 -21.44 21.16 13.75
N ASP A 413 -22.45 20.52 13.16
CA ASP A 413 -23.23 19.45 13.76
C ASP A 413 -22.73 18.06 13.36
N GLU A 414 -22.20 17.89 12.15
CA GLU A 414 -21.83 16.57 11.61
C GLU A 414 -20.68 16.59 10.57
N ILE A 415 -20.10 15.41 10.37
CA ILE A 415 -19.13 15.09 9.32
C ILE A 415 -19.48 13.72 8.73
N GLU A 416 -19.55 13.64 7.41
CA GLU A 416 -19.94 12.43 6.69
C GLU A 416 -19.28 12.34 5.30
N THR A 417 -19.29 11.14 4.72
CA THR A 417 -18.92 10.97 3.32
C THR A 417 -20.06 11.44 2.41
N SER A 418 -19.73 12.22 1.38
CA SER A 418 -20.71 12.77 0.44
C SER A 418 -20.12 12.88 -0.96
N GLY A 419 -20.99 13.01 -1.97
CA GLY A 419 -20.58 13.25 -3.35
C GLY A 419 -20.66 14.73 -3.72
N ASN A 420 -19.71 15.23 -4.51
CA ASN A 420 -19.78 16.59 -5.07
C ASN A 420 -19.31 16.64 -6.53
N TYR A 421 -19.71 17.69 -7.25
CA TYR A 421 -19.37 17.87 -8.65
C TYR A 421 -17.85 17.98 -8.84
N ARG A 422 -17.31 17.18 -9.77
CA ARG A 422 -15.87 17.03 -9.99
C ARG A 422 -15.13 18.33 -10.33
N TYR A 423 -15.84 19.33 -10.87
CA TYR A 423 -15.24 20.63 -11.18
C TYR A 423 -14.96 21.49 -9.95
N ALA A 424 -15.61 21.22 -8.81
CA ALA A 424 -15.54 22.10 -7.64
C ALA A 424 -14.14 22.07 -7.00
N GLY A 425 -13.65 23.23 -6.58
CA GLY A 425 -12.42 23.37 -5.82
C GLY A 425 -12.65 22.94 -4.37
N GLN A 426 -12.04 21.85 -3.94
CA GLN A 426 -12.09 21.37 -2.54
C GLN A 426 -10.71 21.10 -1.97
N SER A 427 -10.63 21.06 -0.64
CA SER A 427 -9.39 20.72 0.06
C SER A 427 -9.02 19.25 -0.16
N VAL A 428 -7.74 18.95 -0.02
CA VAL A 428 -7.22 17.57 -0.01
C VAL A 428 -6.48 17.36 1.30
N ARG A 429 -6.79 16.27 2.02
CA ARG A 429 -6.03 15.80 3.18
C ARG A 429 -5.31 14.50 2.81
N PRO A 430 -4.04 14.55 2.36
CA PRO A 430 -3.34 13.38 1.84
C PRO A 430 -3.15 12.24 2.84
N VAL A 431 -3.02 11.03 2.30
CA VAL A 431 -2.67 9.81 3.04
C VAL A 431 -1.49 9.09 2.40
N ARG A 432 -0.79 8.30 3.21
CA ARG A 432 0.18 7.28 2.81
C ARG A 432 -0.35 5.91 3.25
N SER A 433 -0.65 5.04 2.30
CA SER A 433 -1.05 3.66 2.59
C SER A 433 0.18 2.77 2.69
N SER A 434 0.33 2.02 3.77
CA SER A 434 1.33 0.95 3.87
C SER A 434 0.81 -0.34 3.25
N ASP A 435 1.72 -1.20 2.79
CA ASP A 435 1.37 -2.56 2.42
C ASP A 435 0.82 -3.31 3.64
N VAL A 436 -0.32 -3.97 3.44
CA VAL A 436 -1.02 -4.75 4.46
C VAL A 436 -1.27 -6.15 3.94
N VAL A 437 -1.36 -7.11 4.87
CA VAL A 437 -1.74 -8.48 4.52
C VAL A 437 -3.26 -8.57 4.47
N TYR A 438 -3.78 -9.03 3.33
CA TYR A 438 -5.21 -9.28 3.16
C TYR A 438 -5.47 -10.44 2.19
N SER A 439 -6.68 -10.99 2.24
CA SER A 439 -7.18 -11.94 1.25
C SER A 439 -8.29 -11.32 0.41
N GLU A 440 -8.44 -11.79 -0.83
CA GLU A 440 -9.53 -11.50 -1.76
C GLU A 440 -10.20 -12.80 -2.17
N PHE A 441 -11.51 -12.92 -1.98
CA PHE A 441 -12.31 -14.04 -2.47
C PHE A 441 -13.16 -13.62 -3.67
N VAL A 442 -12.99 -14.33 -4.79
CA VAL A 442 -13.75 -14.13 -6.03
C VAL A 442 -14.73 -15.28 -6.21
N GLU A 443 -16.02 -15.03 -5.94
CA GLU A 443 -17.04 -16.08 -5.89
C GLU A 443 -17.29 -16.75 -7.25
N THR A 444 -17.17 -16.02 -8.36
CA THR A 444 -17.39 -16.57 -9.72
C THR A 444 -16.39 -17.65 -10.10
N THR A 445 -15.18 -17.62 -9.53
CA THR A 445 -14.12 -18.59 -9.77
C THR A 445 -13.83 -19.48 -8.57
N GLY A 446 -14.46 -19.21 -7.41
CA GLY A 446 -14.14 -19.87 -6.15
C GLY A 446 -12.67 -19.68 -5.71
N THR A 447 -12.01 -18.59 -6.13
CA THR A 447 -10.58 -18.38 -5.87
C THR A 447 -10.36 -17.45 -4.68
N LEU A 448 -9.55 -17.90 -3.72
CA LEU A 448 -9.08 -17.11 -2.57
C LEU A 448 -7.62 -16.71 -2.78
N THR A 449 -7.33 -15.42 -2.93
CA THR A 449 -5.97 -14.91 -3.17
C THR A 449 -5.44 -14.12 -1.98
N PHE A 450 -4.21 -14.38 -1.56
CA PHE A 450 -3.53 -13.65 -0.48
C PHE A 450 -2.53 -12.63 -1.04
N TYR A 451 -2.56 -11.41 -0.51
CA TYR A 451 -1.72 -10.30 -0.94
C TYR A 451 -1.03 -9.62 0.24
N TYR A 452 0.14 -9.04 -0.04
CA TYR A 452 0.78 -8.03 0.79
C TYR A 452 1.06 -6.79 -0.06
N ASP A 453 0.08 -5.90 -0.13
CA ASP A 453 0.19 -4.63 -0.86
C ASP A 453 -0.81 -3.59 -0.32
N ASN A 454 -0.82 -2.39 -0.90
CA ASN A 454 -1.75 -1.31 -0.57
C ASN A 454 -2.97 -1.21 -1.52
N LYS A 455 -3.26 -2.27 -2.28
CA LYS A 455 -4.27 -2.30 -3.36
C LYS A 455 -5.60 -2.91 -2.95
N ARG A 456 -5.80 -3.23 -1.67
CA ARG A 456 -7.01 -3.88 -1.15
C ARG A 456 -8.32 -3.24 -1.64
N TYR A 457 -8.41 -1.92 -1.66
CA TYR A 457 -9.64 -1.21 -2.06
C TYR A 457 -9.89 -1.20 -3.57
N SER A 458 -8.86 -1.45 -4.38
CA SER A 458 -9.00 -1.60 -5.83
C SER A 458 -9.42 -3.01 -6.27
N ARG A 459 -9.53 -3.95 -5.31
CA ARG A 459 -9.92 -5.33 -5.57
C ARG A 459 -11.43 -5.44 -5.74
N THR A 460 -11.85 -6.28 -6.68
CA THR A 460 -13.27 -6.47 -7.02
C THR A 460 -13.93 -7.60 -6.22
N GLY A 461 -13.14 -8.50 -5.63
CA GLY A 461 -13.64 -9.57 -4.77
C GLY A 461 -13.94 -9.12 -3.33
N VAL A 462 -14.43 -10.04 -2.51
CA VAL A 462 -14.63 -9.82 -1.07
C VAL A 462 -13.26 -9.81 -0.41
N THR A 463 -12.86 -8.68 0.19
CA THR A 463 -11.53 -8.56 0.82
C THR A 463 -11.56 -8.54 2.35
N GLU A 464 -10.64 -9.27 2.96
CA GLU A 464 -10.50 -9.35 4.42
C GLU A 464 -9.07 -9.04 4.87
N LEU A 465 -8.93 -8.09 5.80
CA LEU A 465 -7.65 -7.78 6.46
C LEU A 465 -7.34 -8.81 7.55
N PHE A 466 -6.06 -9.11 7.74
CA PHE A 466 -5.63 -9.85 8.91
C PHE A 466 -4.24 -9.49 9.39
N ASP A 467 -4.07 -9.57 10.72
CA ASP A 467 -2.77 -9.42 11.36
C ASP A 467 -1.96 -10.71 11.12
N PRO A 468 -0.79 -10.64 10.47
CA PRO A 468 0.07 -11.78 10.20
C PRO A 468 0.63 -12.47 11.45
N ASN A 469 0.34 -11.93 12.64
CA ASN A 469 0.81 -12.45 13.93
C ASN A 469 -0.33 -12.98 14.81
N THR A 470 -1.56 -13.09 14.28
CA THR A 470 -2.74 -13.62 14.99
C THR A 470 -3.25 -14.92 14.39
N SER A 471 -3.99 -15.70 15.20
CA SER A 471 -4.64 -16.95 14.75
C SER A 471 -5.71 -16.69 13.66
N LEU A 472 -5.69 -17.47 12.59
CA LEU A 472 -6.57 -17.28 11.42
C LEU A 472 -7.73 -18.29 11.31
N SER A 473 -7.82 -19.25 12.23
CA SER A 473 -8.75 -20.41 12.21
C SER A 473 -10.26 -20.13 12.21
N LYS A 474 -10.71 -18.87 12.23
CA LYS A 474 -12.15 -18.51 12.23
C LYS A 474 -12.56 -17.54 11.12
N ARG A 475 -11.66 -17.18 10.20
CA ARG A 475 -11.90 -16.07 9.26
C ARG A 475 -12.76 -16.47 8.05
N PHE A 476 -12.52 -17.65 7.48
CA PHE A 476 -13.24 -18.10 6.27
C PHE A 476 -14.64 -18.71 6.53
N ILE A 477 -15.16 -18.56 7.75
CA ILE A 477 -16.49 -19.07 8.14
C ILE A 477 -17.56 -18.37 7.28
N GLY A 478 -18.15 -19.11 6.35
CA GLY A 478 -19.21 -18.64 5.44
C GLY A 478 -18.94 -18.87 3.95
N TYR A 479 -17.69 -19.15 3.57
CA TYR A 479 -17.32 -19.50 2.18
C TYR A 479 -16.30 -20.64 2.08
N ASN A 480 -15.98 -21.32 3.18
CA ASN A 480 -15.14 -22.54 3.24
C ASN A 480 -15.45 -23.60 2.17
N ASP A 481 -16.74 -23.81 1.87
CA ASP A 481 -17.27 -24.75 0.88
C ASP A 481 -17.32 -24.19 -0.54
N LYS A 482 -17.00 -22.91 -0.71
CA LYS A 482 -16.95 -22.20 -1.99
C LYS A 482 -15.52 -21.94 -2.48
N VAL A 483 -14.52 -22.05 -1.61
CA VAL A 483 -13.11 -21.89 -2.00
C VAL A 483 -12.63 -23.17 -2.68
N LEU A 484 -12.53 -23.14 -4.00
CA LEU A 484 -12.06 -24.24 -4.84
C LEU A 484 -10.53 -24.21 -5.02
N LYS A 485 -9.95 -23.02 -5.00
CA LYS A 485 -8.52 -22.76 -5.26
C LYS A 485 -8.00 -21.65 -4.36
N VAL A 486 -6.79 -21.82 -3.84
CA VAL A 486 -6.04 -20.78 -3.13
C VAL A 486 -4.85 -20.32 -3.96
N VAL A 487 -4.58 -19.01 -3.98
CA VAL A 487 -3.41 -18.40 -4.63
C VAL A 487 -2.67 -17.54 -3.62
N ILE A 488 -1.38 -17.80 -3.41
CA ILE A 488 -0.51 -16.94 -2.63
C ILE A 488 0.25 -16.03 -3.60
N ASN A 489 -0.09 -14.74 -3.63
CA ASN A 489 0.55 -13.79 -4.53
C ASN A 489 2.04 -13.62 -4.19
N SER A 490 2.88 -13.34 -5.18
CA SER A 490 4.32 -13.11 -4.99
C SER A 490 4.64 -11.97 -4.01
N SER A 491 3.73 -11.00 -3.83
CA SER A 491 3.89 -9.93 -2.86
C SER A 491 4.02 -10.43 -1.42
N MET A 492 3.45 -11.60 -1.10
CA MET A 492 3.53 -12.25 0.21
C MET A 492 4.96 -12.60 0.65
N LYS A 493 5.94 -12.64 -0.26
CA LYS A 493 7.36 -12.85 0.10
C LYS A 493 7.87 -11.78 1.07
N ASN A 494 7.31 -10.58 0.97
CA ASN A 494 7.68 -9.42 1.79
C ASN A 494 6.86 -9.34 3.09
N ALA A 495 5.83 -10.17 3.26
CA ALA A 495 5.07 -10.23 4.50
C ALA A 495 5.87 -10.98 5.57
N SER A 496 6.19 -10.30 6.68
CA SER A 496 6.83 -10.94 7.83
C SER A 496 5.77 -11.51 8.78
N MET A 497 5.47 -12.81 8.64
CA MET A 497 4.52 -13.52 9.51
C MET A 497 5.25 -14.24 10.64
N THR A 498 4.79 -14.09 11.89
CA THR A 498 5.28 -14.91 13.02
C THR A 498 4.39 -16.10 13.34
N SER A 499 3.15 -16.14 12.82
CA SER A 499 2.23 -17.27 12.97
C SER A 499 1.51 -17.55 11.66
N MET A 500 1.34 -18.83 11.33
CA MET A 500 0.52 -19.32 10.21
C MET A 500 -0.61 -20.24 10.69
N LYS A 501 -0.95 -20.12 11.98
CA LYS A 501 -1.95 -20.95 12.63
C LYS A 501 -3.31 -20.82 11.95
N GLY A 502 -3.80 -21.91 11.39
CA GLY A 502 -5.10 -21.97 10.71
C GLY A 502 -5.20 -21.13 9.45
N LEU A 503 -4.09 -20.87 8.74
CA LEU A 503 -4.08 -20.05 7.51
C LEU A 503 -5.03 -20.58 6.42
N PHE A 504 -5.25 -21.89 6.34
CA PHE A 504 -6.18 -22.55 5.40
C PHE A 504 -7.21 -23.41 6.14
N TYR A 505 -7.59 -23.00 7.35
CA TYR A 505 -8.48 -23.77 8.21
C TYR A 505 -9.84 -24.02 7.56
N ASN A 506 -10.19 -25.31 7.45
CA ASN A 506 -11.48 -25.84 7.03
C ASN A 506 -11.92 -25.43 5.61
N LEU A 507 -10.98 -25.14 4.71
CA LEU A 507 -11.28 -24.94 3.29
C LEU A 507 -11.62 -26.30 2.62
N ASN A 508 -12.78 -26.86 2.95
CA ASN A 508 -13.11 -28.26 2.65
C ASN A 508 -13.30 -28.55 1.15
N ALA A 509 -13.57 -27.54 0.33
CA ALA A 509 -13.72 -27.64 -1.12
C ALA A 509 -12.41 -27.33 -1.88
N VAL A 510 -11.33 -26.97 -1.18
CA VAL A 510 -10.07 -26.59 -1.85
C VAL A 510 -9.43 -27.81 -2.51
N THR A 511 -9.13 -27.68 -3.79
CA THR A 511 -8.51 -28.74 -4.60
C THR A 511 -7.07 -28.42 -4.96
N SER A 512 -6.67 -27.14 -4.90
CA SER A 512 -5.33 -26.69 -5.23
C SER A 512 -4.94 -25.44 -4.42
N ILE A 513 -3.67 -25.38 -4.03
CA ILE A 513 -3.04 -24.22 -3.39
C ILE A 513 -1.79 -23.89 -4.18
N GLU A 514 -1.79 -22.73 -4.83
CA GLU A 514 -0.70 -22.27 -5.69
C GLU A 514 0.11 -21.18 -4.98
N GLY A 515 1.43 -21.17 -5.21
CA GLY A 515 2.30 -20.10 -4.73
C GLY A 515 2.79 -20.24 -3.29
N LEU A 516 2.71 -21.42 -2.66
CA LEU A 516 3.17 -21.65 -1.27
C LEU A 516 4.61 -21.20 -1.02
N GLN A 517 5.49 -21.24 -2.03
CA GLN A 517 6.85 -20.71 -2.00
C GLN A 517 6.95 -19.19 -1.82
N ASN A 518 5.84 -18.48 -1.94
CA ASN A 518 5.76 -17.04 -1.67
C ASN A 518 5.50 -16.75 -0.19
N LEU A 519 5.21 -17.76 0.65
CA LEU A 519 5.10 -17.58 2.09
C LEU A 519 6.48 -17.51 2.73
N ASN A 520 6.78 -16.40 3.41
CA ASN A 520 8.00 -16.29 4.19
C ASN A 520 7.85 -16.99 5.54
N THR A 521 8.33 -18.23 5.66
CA THR A 521 8.19 -19.02 6.89
C THR A 521 9.37 -18.91 7.85
N GLN A 522 10.40 -18.11 7.54
CA GLN A 522 11.67 -18.12 8.29
C GLN A 522 11.51 -17.74 9.78
N ASN A 523 10.52 -16.90 10.10
CA ASN A 523 10.26 -16.40 11.45
C ASN A 523 8.99 -17.00 12.09
N VAL A 524 8.37 -17.98 11.43
CA VAL A 524 7.10 -18.55 11.89
C VAL A 524 7.34 -19.50 13.07
N THR A 525 6.56 -19.33 14.14
CA THR A 525 6.68 -20.13 15.37
C THR A 525 5.47 -21.05 15.64
N ASP A 526 4.32 -20.81 15.01
CA ASP A 526 3.09 -21.62 15.13
C ASP A 526 2.51 -21.91 13.73
N MET A 527 2.45 -23.19 13.36
CA MET A 527 1.83 -23.72 12.13
C MET A 527 0.64 -24.66 12.45
N GLY A 528 0.14 -24.65 13.70
CA GLY A 528 -0.95 -25.51 14.12
C GLY A 528 -2.23 -25.27 13.31
N TYR A 529 -2.98 -26.33 13.03
CA TYR A 529 -4.24 -26.30 12.29
C TYR A 529 -4.17 -25.70 10.87
N MET A 530 -2.97 -25.47 10.31
CA MET A 530 -2.81 -24.70 9.07
C MET A 530 -3.66 -25.22 7.91
N PHE A 531 -3.75 -26.54 7.71
CA PHE A 531 -4.54 -27.20 6.67
C PHE A 531 -5.69 -28.03 7.24
N TRP A 532 -6.05 -27.85 8.51
CA TRP A 532 -7.10 -28.62 9.17
C TRP A 532 -8.38 -28.67 8.33
N GLY A 533 -8.92 -29.85 8.06
CA GLY A 533 -10.19 -30.01 7.34
C GLY A 533 -10.16 -29.64 5.84
N CYS A 534 -8.99 -29.56 5.20
CA CYS A 534 -8.89 -29.45 3.73
C CYS A 534 -9.21 -30.79 3.06
N THR A 535 -10.47 -31.24 3.15
CA THR A 535 -10.87 -32.61 2.80
C THR A 535 -10.76 -32.95 1.31
N SER A 536 -10.74 -31.96 0.41
CA SER A 536 -10.66 -32.16 -1.04
C SER A 536 -9.25 -31.99 -1.62
N LEU A 537 -8.28 -31.58 -0.80
CA LEU A 537 -6.90 -31.36 -1.26
C LEU A 537 -6.19 -32.71 -1.42
N SER A 538 -5.70 -33.00 -2.63
CA SER A 538 -5.10 -34.32 -2.94
C SER A 538 -3.58 -34.35 -2.85
N THR A 539 -2.92 -33.21 -3.07
CA THR A 539 -1.46 -33.06 -3.04
C THR A 539 -1.12 -31.72 -2.41
N LEU A 540 0.02 -31.66 -1.72
CA LEU A 540 0.50 -30.45 -1.08
C LEU A 540 2.02 -30.37 -1.16
N ASP A 541 2.56 -29.22 -1.55
CA ASP A 541 4.00 -29.00 -1.65
C ASP A 541 4.47 -27.97 -0.61
N LEU A 542 5.22 -28.45 0.38
CA LEU A 542 5.83 -27.67 1.46
C LEU A 542 7.36 -27.65 1.34
N SER A 543 7.92 -27.98 0.18
CA SER A 543 9.39 -28.04 -0.04
C SER A 543 10.11 -26.72 0.25
N SER A 544 9.42 -25.59 0.14
CA SER A 544 9.93 -24.25 0.43
C SER A 544 9.86 -23.84 1.90
N PHE A 545 9.21 -24.63 2.76
CA PHE A 545 8.98 -24.25 4.15
C PHE A 545 10.25 -24.43 4.98
N ASN A 546 10.68 -23.35 5.62
CA ASN A 546 11.61 -23.39 6.74
C ASN A 546 10.84 -23.56 8.05
N THR A 547 11.07 -24.68 8.74
CA THR A 547 10.40 -25.03 10.00
C THR A 547 11.29 -24.88 11.24
N GLN A 548 12.49 -24.29 11.10
CA GLN A 548 13.50 -24.29 12.17
C GLN A 548 13.05 -23.56 13.44
N ASN A 549 12.20 -22.55 13.31
CA ASN A 549 11.69 -21.76 14.44
C ASN A 549 10.30 -22.21 14.93
N VAL A 550 9.71 -23.24 14.31
CA VAL A 550 8.35 -23.68 14.62
C VAL A 550 8.32 -24.48 15.93
N THR A 551 7.39 -24.11 16.80
CA THR A 551 7.22 -24.69 18.15
C THR A 551 5.89 -25.40 18.35
N ASP A 552 4.90 -25.18 17.47
CA ASP A 552 3.62 -25.89 17.48
C ASP A 552 3.19 -26.23 16.03
N MET A 553 2.90 -27.50 15.78
CA MET A 553 2.36 -28.03 14.52
C MET A 553 1.13 -28.92 14.76
N SER A 554 0.47 -28.77 15.91
CA SER A 554 -0.66 -29.61 16.30
C SER A 554 -1.78 -29.55 15.26
N ASN A 555 -2.34 -30.71 14.90
CA ASN A 555 -3.45 -30.86 13.97
C ASN A 555 -3.24 -30.21 12.59
N MET A 556 -1.99 -30.02 12.14
CA MET A 556 -1.68 -29.29 10.91
C MET A 556 -2.42 -29.84 9.68
N PHE A 557 -2.55 -31.16 9.55
CA PHE A 557 -3.24 -31.84 8.44
C PHE A 557 -4.48 -32.63 8.88
N PHE A 558 -4.95 -32.44 10.11
CA PHE A 558 -6.06 -33.22 10.64
C PHE A 558 -7.27 -33.16 9.69
N ASN A 559 -7.88 -34.31 9.41
CA ASN A 559 -9.03 -34.47 8.51
C ASN A 559 -8.78 -34.02 7.04
N CYS A 560 -7.54 -34.10 6.54
CA CYS A 560 -7.23 -33.98 5.11
C CYS A 560 -7.40 -35.34 4.40
N GLY A 561 -8.62 -35.88 4.37
CA GLY A 561 -8.89 -37.27 3.96
C GLY A 561 -8.49 -37.64 2.52
N SER A 562 -8.48 -36.68 1.59
CA SER A 562 -8.07 -36.89 0.20
C SER A 562 -6.56 -36.70 -0.04
N LEU A 563 -5.81 -36.22 0.95
CA LEU A 563 -4.39 -35.89 0.79
C LEU A 563 -3.59 -37.19 0.63
N THR A 564 -3.00 -37.37 -0.54
CA THR A 564 -2.23 -38.57 -0.91
C THR A 564 -0.74 -38.37 -0.76
N ILE A 565 -0.24 -37.17 -1.08
CA ILE A 565 1.19 -36.84 -1.11
C ILE A 565 1.41 -35.48 -0.47
N ILE A 566 2.42 -35.40 0.39
CA ILE A 566 2.97 -34.16 0.93
C ILE A 566 4.45 -34.08 0.55
N PHE A 567 4.84 -33.08 -0.23
CA PHE A 567 6.25 -32.83 -0.52
C PHE A 567 6.90 -31.98 0.57
N SER A 568 8.14 -32.29 0.95
CA SER A 568 8.93 -31.52 1.91
C SER A 568 10.39 -31.40 1.48
N SER A 569 11.13 -30.45 2.06
CA SER A 569 12.58 -30.42 1.92
C SER A 569 13.22 -31.59 2.68
N SER A 570 14.48 -31.90 2.34
CA SER A 570 15.31 -32.82 3.13
C SER A 570 15.56 -32.33 4.55
N ASP A 571 15.50 -31.02 4.75
CA ASP A 571 15.86 -30.34 5.98
C ASP A 571 14.65 -30.13 6.91
N TRP A 572 13.49 -30.71 6.56
CA TRP A 572 12.31 -30.65 7.40
C TRP A 572 12.63 -31.20 8.79
N SER A 573 12.50 -30.33 9.79
CA SER A 573 12.68 -30.69 11.19
C SER A 573 11.46 -30.28 11.99
N ASN A 574 11.06 -31.16 12.90
CA ASN A 574 10.02 -30.86 13.87
C ASN A 574 10.57 -30.19 15.13
N ASN A 575 11.90 -30.08 15.32
CA ASN A 575 12.58 -29.36 16.43
C ASN A 575 11.98 -29.54 17.85
N GLY A 576 11.35 -30.68 18.14
CA GLY A 576 10.64 -30.91 19.41
C GLY A 576 9.36 -30.09 19.57
N ALA A 577 8.85 -29.51 18.49
CA ALA A 577 7.58 -28.81 18.42
C ALA A 577 6.45 -29.67 18.97
N LYS A 578 5.51 -29.01 19.65
CA LYS A 578 4.30 -29.65 20.11
C LYS A 578 3.52 -30.15 18.89
N SER A 579 3.13 -31.43 18.93
CA SER A 579 2.27 -32.03 17.93
C SER A 579 1.31 -33.00 18.58
N VAL A 580 0.03 -32.85 18.25
CA VAL A 580 -1.04 -33.78 18.59
C VAL A 580 -1.87 -33.98 17.31
N ASP A 581 -2.19 -35.24 16.99
CA ASP A 581 -3.10 -35.64 15.91
C ASP A 581 -2.83 -34.98 14.54
N MET A 582 -1.56 -34.71 14.22
CA MET A 582 -1.16 -33.99 13.01
C MET A 582 -1.76 -34.59 11.72
N PHE A 583 -1.69 -35.91 11.58
CA PHE A 583 -2.16 -36.66 10.40
C PHE A 583 -3.46 -37.41 10.64
N SER A 584 -4.13 -37.20 11.78
CA SER A 584 -5.35 -37.96 12.09
C SER A 584 -6.40 -37.76 10.99
N SER A 585 -7.02 -38.86 10.56
CA SER A 585 -7.99 -38.90 9.46
C SER A 585 -7.44 -38.53 8.06
N CYS A 586 -6.11 -38.55 7.86
CA CYS A 586 -5.48 -38.47 6.53
C CYS A 586 -5.45 -39.84 5.83
N ILE A 587 -6.62 -40.46 5.67
CA ILE A 587 -6.74 -41.88 5.31
C ILE A 587 -6.13 -42.29 3.96
N SER A 588 -5.93 -41.32 3.05
CA SER A 588 -5.34 -41.55 1.72
C SER A 588 -3.83 -41.31 1.68
N LEU A 589 -3.22 -40.85 2.78
CA LEU A 589 -1.84 -40.40 2.83
C LEU A 589 -0.86 -41.56 2.70
N ALA A 590 0.13 -41.39 1.83
CA ALA A 590 1.23 -42.32 1.66
C ALA A 590 2.57 -41.57 1.59
N GLY A 591 3.58 -42.11 2.27
CA GLY A 591 4.95 -41.66 2.14
C GLY A 591 5.57 -42.10 0.81
N GLY A 592 6.55 -41.33 0.33
CA GLY A 592 7.17 -41.50 -0.98
C GLY A 592 7.90 -42.83 -1.20
N LYS A 593 8.15 -43.61 -0.13
CA LYS A 593 8.76 -44.95 -0.18
C LYS A 593 7.81 -46.05 0.31
N GLY A 594 6.50 -45.79 0.22
CA GLY A 594 5.44 -46.78 0.40
C GLY A 594 4.95 -46.96 1.84
N THR A 595 5.25 -46.03 2.76
CA THR A 595 4.61 -46.00 4.08
C THR A 595 3.13 -45.62 3.91
N THR A 596 2.21 -46.51 4.29
CA THR A 596 0.75 -46.24 4.22
C THR A 596 0.25 -45.58 5.50
N TYR A 597 -0.85 -44.83 5.41
CA TYR A 597 -1.55 -44.30 6.58
C TYR A 597 -1.85 -45.38 7.63
N ASP A 598 -1.61 -45.04 8.90
CA ASP A 598 -1.90 -45.85 10.08
C ASP A 598 -2.37 -44.92 11.21
N GLU A 599 -3.52 -45.23 11.81
CA GLU A 599 -4.14 -44.42 12.86
C GLU A 599 -3.28 -44.30 14.13
N SER A 600 -2.30 -45.18 14.32
CA SER A 600 -1.34 -45.13 15.43
C SER A 600 -0.12 -44.25 15.16
N LEU A 601 0.09 -43.79 13.91
CA LEU A 601 1.28 -43.06 13.47
C LEU A 601 0.98 -41.59 13.11
N VAL A 602 0.05 -40.97 13.84
CA VAL A 602 -0.57 -39.70 13.41
C VAL A 602 0.09 -38.42 13.94
N ASP A 603 1.16 -38.50 14.72
CA ASP A 603 1.86 -37.31 15.26
C ASP A 603 2.99 -36.81 14.35
N ALA A 604 3.56 -35.63 14.67
CA ALA A 604 4.61 -35.00 13.89
C ALA A 604 5.91 -35.79 13.84
N THR A 605 6.12 -36.85 14.62
CA THR A 605 7.33 -37.66 14.45
C THR A 605 7.38 -38.26 13.05
N TYR A 606 6.23 -38.52 12.42
CA TYR A 606 6.12 -39.02 11.05
C TYR A 606 6.11 -37.91 9.98
N ALA A 607 6.14 -36.63 10.39
CA ALA A 607 6.33 -35.49 9.51
C ALA A 607 7.80 -35.35 9.14
N ARG A 608 8.27 -36.28 8.29
CA ARG A 608 9.64 -36.36 7.79
C ARG A 608 9.66 -37.12 6.47
N PRO A 609 10.70 -36.95 5.64
CA PRO A 609 10.92 -37.76 4.45
C PRO A 609 10.80 -39.27 4.73
N ASP A 610 10.03 -39.97 3.91
CA ASP A 610 9.76 -41.39 4.06
C ASP A 610 11.03 -42.22 3.76
N GLY A 611 11.52 -42.93 4.77
CA GLY A 611 12.60 -43.92 4.63
C GLY A 611 12.08 -45.33 4.32
N GLY A 612 10.79 -45.48 4.05
CA GLY A 612 10.11 -46.76 3.88
C GLY A 612 9.99 -47.52 5.19
N LYS A 613 9.77 -48.84 5.12
CA LYS A 613 9.48 -49.69 6.31
C LYS A 613 10.48 -49.57 7.46
N ALA A 614 11.75 -49.28 7.17
CA ALA A 614 12.80 -49.16 8.20
C ALA A 614 12.73 -47.83 8.97
N ASN A 615 12.22 -46.78 8.34
CA ASN A 615 12.08 -45.46 8.94
C ASN A 615 10.86 -44.75 8.33
N PRO A 616 9.63 -45.16 8.72
CA PRO A 616 8.40 -44.68 8.11
C PRO A 616 8.25 -43.16 8.29
N GLY A 617 7.81 -42.48 7.24
CA GLY A 617 7.44 -41.07 7.27
C GLY A 617 6.35 -40.81 6.22
N TYR A 618 5.61 -39.72 6.36
CA TYR A 618 4.54 -39.36 5.42
C TYR A 618 4.94 -38.32 4.39
N PHE A 619 6.15 -37.77 4.46
CA PHE A 619 6.59 -36.81 3.45
C PHE A 619 7.38 -37.48 2.33
N THR A 620 7.23 -36.90 1.16
CA THR A 620 7.91 -37.28 -0.06
C THR A 620 8.94 -36.22 -0.38
N LEU A 621 10.18 -36.61 -0.66
CA LEU A 621 11.14 -35.68 -1.23
C LEU A 621 10.75 -35.41 -2.68
N PRO A 622 10.81 -34.15 -3.15
CA PRO A 622 10.73 -33.86 -4.58
C PRO A 622 11.74 -34.71 -5.34
N ILE A 623 11.32 -35.33 -6.45
CA ILE A 623 12.25 -36.04 -7.34
C ILE A 623 13.17 -34.97 -7.96
N PRO A 624 14.50 -35.11 -7.85
CA PRO A 624 15.39 -34.10 -8.39
C PRO A 624 15.29 -34.09 -9.91
N VAL A 625 15.15 -32.89 -10.46
CA VAL A 625 15.30 -32.67 -11.89
C VAL A 625 16.75 -32.24 -12.11
N TYR A 626 17.44 -32.82 -13.07
CA TYR A 626 18.84 -32.52 -13.33
C TYR A 626 19.19 -32.73 -14.79
N THR A 627 20.33 -32.19 -15.20
CA THR A 627 20.87 -32.37 -16.55
C THR A 627 22.19 -33.12 -16.51
N VAL A 628 22.48 -33.90 -17.55
CA VAL A 628 23.73 -34.63 -17.73
C VAL A 628 24.32 -34.31 -19.10
N TYR A 629 25.54 -33.78 -19.13
CA TYR A 629 26.26 -33.55 -20.39
C TYR A 629 27.19 -34.72 -20.75
N ASN A 630 27.03 -35.27 -21.95
CA ASN A 630 27.92 -36.27 -22.52
C ASN A 630 28.85 -35.63 -23.56
N GLU A 631 30.14 -35.52 -23.23
CA GLU A 631 31.14 -34.89 -24.09
C GLU A 631 31.41 -35.66 -25.39
N ALA A 632 31.29 -36.99 -25.39
CA ALA A 632 31.54 -37.81 -26.57
C ALA A 632 30.44 -37.64 -27.64
N THR A 633 29.19 -37.49 -27.21
CA THR A 633 28.05 -37.31 -28.12
C THR A 633 27.61 -35.84 -28.26
N GLN A 634 28.22 -34.94 -27.48
CA GLN A 634 27.84 -33.52 -27.43
C GLN A 634 26.36 -33.31 -27.07
N THR A 635 25.82 -34.22 -26.24
CA THR A 635 24.40 -34.28 -25.87
C THR A 635 24.19 -33.82 -24.43
N LEU A 636 23.18 -32.98 -24.21
CA LEU A 636 22.68 -32.62 -22.89
C LEU A 636 21.35 -33.32 -22.64
N THR A 637 21.26 -34.18 -21.62
CA THR A 637 20.03 -34.91 -21.31
C THR A 637 19.40 -34.41 -20.02
N TYR A 638 18.08 -34.20 -20.01
CA TYR A 638 17.29 -33.80 -18.84
C TYR A 638 16.62 -35.04 -18.23
N TYR A 639 16.78 -35.23 -16.92
CA TYR A 639 16.26 -36.35 -16.15
C TYR A 639 15.42 -35.87 -14.96
N CYS A 640 14.46 -36.70 -14.55
CA CYS A 640 13.72 -36.56 -13.31
C CYS A 640 13.65 -37.91 -12.59
N ASP A 641 14.69 -38.25 -11.85
CA ASP A 641 14.77 -39.50 -11.10
C ASP A 641 15.68 -39.37 -9.86
N GLU A 642 15.81 -40.43 -9.07
CA GLU A 642 16.66 -40.44 -7.86
C GLU A 642 18.16 -40.65 -8.12
N ASN A 643 18.60 -40.71 -9.39
CA ASN A 643 19.99 -41.03 -9.77
C ASN A 643 20.92 -39.81 -9.84
N TYR A 644 20.47 -38.64 -9.38
CA TYR A 644 21.32 -37.45 -9.32
C TYR A 644 22.57 -37.68 -8.45
N ASP A 645 23.76 -37.48 -9.03
CA ASP A 645 25.06 -37.58 -8.36
C ASP A 645 25.74 -36.21 -8.29
N ALA A 646 25.68 -35.58 -7.10
CA ALA A 646 26.30 -34.29 -6.85
C ALA A 646 27.84 -34.28 -6.98
N SER A 647 28.49 -35.46 -7.02
CA SER A 647 29.94 -35.57 -7.21
C SER A 647 30.37 -35.54 -8.68
N ASN A 648 29.42 -35.75 -9.61
CA ASN A 648 29.68 -35.71 -11.04
C ASN A 648 29.56 -34.26 -11.56
N PRO A 649 30.64 -33.64 -12.07
CA PRO A 649 30.61 -32.24 -12.53
C PRO A 649 29.77 -32.03 -13.79
N TYR A 650 29.34 -33.10 -14.46
CA TYR A 650 28.42 -33.03 -15.59
C TYR A 650 26.95 -33.20 -15.18
N HIS A 651 26.67 -33.48 -13.90
CA HIS A 651 25.32 -33.49 -13.36
C HIS A 651 25.01 -32.13 -12.74
N GLU A 652 24.10 -31.37 -13.32
CA GLU A 652 23.66 -30.08 -12.79
C GLU A 652 22.20 -30.16 -12.36
N LEU A 653 21.90 -29.82 -11.10
CA LEU A 653 20.52 -29.69 -10.63
C LEU A 653 19.79 -28.62 -11.46
N TYR A 654 18.66 -29.04 -11.99
CA TYR A 654 17.69 -28.16 -12.59
C TYR A 654 16.63 -27.89 -11.54
N ASP A 655 16.50 -26.64 -11.10
CA ASP A 655 15.38 -26.23 -10.25
C ASP A 655 14.22 -25.78 -11.15
N PRO A 656 13.18 -26.62 -11.32
CA PRO A 656 11.98 -26.27 -12.10
C PRO A 656 11.07 -25.28 -11.36
N MET A 657 11.40 -24.91 -10.12
CA MET A 657 10.52 -24.15 -9.22
C MET A 657 10.92 -22.68 -9.06
N ASN A 658 12.20 -22.27 -9.15
CA ASN A 658 12.55 -20.92 -8.68
C ASN A 658 13.85 -20.21 -9.13
N ALA A 659 14.46 -20.48 -10.28
CA ALA A 659 15.78 -19.89 -10.59
C ALA A 659 15.85 -18.95 -11.82
N PRO A 660 15.54 -17.64 -11.69
CA PRO A 660 15.96 -16.65 -12.66
C PRO A 660 17.47 -16.32 -12.61
N ASP A 661 18.17 -16.69 -11.53
CA ASP A 661 19.54 -16.22 -11.22
C ASP A 661 20.61 -17.33 -11.15
N ALA A 662 20.27 -18.60 -11.43
CA ALA A 662 21.28 -19.66 -11.44
C ALA A 662 22.05 -19.65 -12.76
N VAL A 663 23.38 -19.50 -12.69
CA VAL A 663 24.26 -19.78 -13.83
C VAL A 663 24.24 -21.29 -14.06
N ARG A 664 23.86 -21.72 -15.26
CA ARG A 664 23.73 -23.13 -15.68
C ARG A 664 24.66 -23.43 -16.85
N PHE A 665 24.97 -24.70 -17.07
CA PHE A 665 25.79 -25.22 -18.16
C PHE A 665 27.24 -24.76 -18.17
N THR A 666 27.82 -24.58 -16.98
CA THR A 666 29.14 -23.96 -16.83
C THR A 666 30.23 -24.83 -17.49
N GLY A 667 31.00 -24.23 -18.40
CA GLY A 667 32.17 -24.87 -19.01
C GLY A 667 31.90 -25.80 -20.21
N TYR A 668 30.63 -26.10 -20.55
CA TYR A 668 30.31 -26.94 -21.71
C TYR A 668 29.17 -26.43 -22.62
N TYR A 669 28.46 -25.35 -22.26
CA TYR A 669 27.31 -24.81 -23.03
C TYR A 669 27.58 -24.63 -24.54
N ARG A 670 28.76 -24.14 -24.95
CA ARG A 670 29.13 -23.99 -26.38
C ARG A 670 29.44 -25.32 -27.08
N LYS A 671 29.59 -26.41 -26.35
CA LYS A 671 29.87 -27.73 -26.91
C LYS A 671 28.60 -28.56 -27.12
N VAL A 672 27.46 -28.12 -26.57
CA VAL A 672 26.17 -28.82 -26.72
C VAL A 672 25.68 -28.65 -28.16
N LYS A 673 25.41 -29.76 -28.83
CA LYS A 673 24.80 -29.79 -30.17
C LYS A 673 23.38 -30.35 -30.17
N LYS A 674 23.06 -31.18 -29.20
CA LYS A 674 21.77 -31.87 -29.07
C LYS A 674 21.29 -31.83 -27.64
N ALA A 675 20.01 -31.57 -27.43
CA ALA A 675 19.35 -31.79 -26.14
C ALA A 675 18.37 -32.98 -26.23
N VAL A 676 18.27 -33.75 -25.16
CA VAL A 676 17.33 -34.88 -25.02
C VAL A 676 16.54 -34.69 -23.73
N ILE A 677 15.21 -34.77 -23.82
CA ILE A 677 14.34 -34.83 -22.66
C ILE A 677 13.98 -36.29 -22.41
N ASP A 678 14.52 -36.86 -21.34
CA ASP A 678 14.29 -38.26 -20.99
C ASP A 678 12.82 -38.51 -20.64
N PRO A 679 12.25 -39.71 -20.93
CA PRO A 679 10.88 -40.05 -20.55
C PRO A 679 10.54 -39.87 -19.06
N SER A 680 11.53 -39.96 -18.17
CA SER A 680 11.36 -39.66 -16.73
C SER A 680 10.84 -38.25 -16.45
N MET A 681 11.05 -37.30 -17.37
CA MET A 681 10.58 -35.92 -17.25
C MET A 681 9.05 -35.78 -17.27
N LYS A 682 8.30 -36.83 -17.63
CA LYS A 682 6.83 -36.82 -17.53
C LYS A 682 6.34 -36.67 -16.09
N ASP A 683 7.13 -37.16 -15.14
CA ASP A 683 6.86 -37.12 -13.72
C ASP A 683 7.45 -35.86 -13.05
N ALA A 684 8.13 -34.99 -13.81
CA ALA A 684 8.72 -33.78 -13.28
C ALA A 684 7.63 -32.78 -12.86
N PRO A 685 7.67 -32.24 -11.62
CA PRO A 685 6.70 -31.24 -11.15
C PRO A 685 7.04 -29.86 -11.71
N LEU A 686 6.98 -29.70 -13.03
CA LEU A 686 7.33 -28.45 -13.71
C LEU A 686 6.30 -27.36 -13.38
N ILE A 687 6.73 -26.34 -12.63
CA ILE A 687 5.95 -25.11 -12.40
C ILE A 687 6.53 -23.90 -13.17
N SER A 688 7.78 -24.01 -13.62
CA SER A 688 8.50 -23.02 -14.42
C SER A 688 9.43 -23.73 -15.41
N MET A 689 9.50 -23.19 -16.62
CA MET A 689 10.47 -23.55 -17.65
C MET A 689 11.36 -22.37 -18.02
N TYR A 690 11.46 -21.41 -17.09
CA TYR A 690 12.34 -20.25 -17.22
C TYR A 690 13.74 -20.71 -17.61
N GLY A 691 14.22 -20.21 -18.74
CA GLY A 691 15.58 -20.45 -19.20
C GLY A 691 15.98 -21.92 -19.26
N MET A 692 15.05 -22.83 -19.63
CA MET A 692 15.34 -24.26 -19.64
C MET A 692 16.56 -24.62 -20.49
N PHE A 693 16.75 -23.93 -21.63
CA PHE A 693 17.90 -24.06 -22.53
C PHE A 693 18.81 -22.81 -22.47
N PHE A 694 18.75 -22.05 -21.37
CA PHE A 694 19.51 -20.82 -21.13
C PHE A 694 20.37 -20.93 -19.87
N GLY A 695 21.64 -20.57 -19.97
CA GLY A 695 22.67 -20.73 -18.93
C GLY A 695 22.81 -19.58 -17.94
N GLY A 696 21.93 -18.57 -17.97
CA GLY A 696 21.97 -17.44 -17.03
C GLY A 696 22.96 -16.31 -17.41
N ILE A 697 22.95 -15.25 -16.59
CA ILE A 697 23.81 -14.06 -16.72
C ILE A 697 24.96 -14.13 -15.70
N HIS A 698 26.21 -14.05 -16.15
CA HIS A 698 27.34 -13.78 -15.25
C HIS A 698 27.40 -12.27 -14.96
N ASN A 699 27.26 -11.89 -13.68
CA ASN A 699 27.40 -10.50 -13.28
C ASN A 699 28.83 -10.00 -13.57
N GLU A 700 28.93 -8.73 -13.96
CA GLU A 700 30.12 -7.92 -14.26
C GLU A 700 30.76 -7.99 -15.68
N THR A 701 30.40 -8.92 -16.58
CA THR A 701 30.91 -8.88 -17.98
C THR A 701 30.01 -9.55 -19.02
N TYR A 702 28.72 -9.17 -19.12
CA TYR A 702 27.78 -9.32 -20.28
C TYR A 702 27.81 -10.54 -21.23
N ALA A 703 28.44 -11.66 -20.91
CA ALA A 703 28.44 -12.84 -21.77
C ALA A 703 27.28 -13.76 -21.37
N PHE A 704 26.20 -13.74 -22.15
CA PHE A 704 25.11 -14.71 -22.07
C PHE A 704 25.65 -16.13 -22.29
N GLN A 705 25.37 -17.07 -21.37
CA GLN A 705 25.70 -18.48 -21.56
C GLN A 705 24.54 -19.18 -22.27
N THR A 706 24.48 -19.12 -23.60
CA THR A 706 23.40 -19.73 -24.37
C THR A 706 23.83 -21.03 -25.03
N LEU A 707 22.91 -21.97 -25.23
CA LEU A 707 23.15 -23.21 -26.01
C LEU A 707 23.21 -22.90 -27.53
N SER A 708 24.04 -21.94 -27.91
CA SER A 708 24.13 -21.33 -29.25
C SER A 708 24.50 -22.27 -30.39
N ASN A 709 25.11 -23.42 -30.08
CA ASN A 709 25.50 -24.45 -31.05
C ASN A 709 24.53 -25.65 -31.11
N MET A 710 23.45 -25.62 -30.32
CA MET A 710 22.44 -26.68 -30.31
C MET A 710 21.57 -26.60 -31.57
N THR A 711 21.48 -27.71 -32.31
CA THR A 711 20.73 -27.81 -33.57
C THR A 711 19.45 -28.62 -33.43
N THR A 712 19.34 -29.46 -32.41
CA THR A 712 18.26 -30.46 -32.28
C THR A 712 17.86 -30.64 -30.82
N ILE A 713 16.56 -30.81 -30.59
CA ILE A 713 15.97 -31.16 -29.29
C ILE A 713 15.05 -32.36 -29.51
N GLU A 714 15.23 -33.42 -28.73
CA GLU A 714 14.40 -34.64 -28.78
C GLU A 714 13.62 -34.82 -27.49
N GLY A 715 12.42 -35.39 -27.58
CA GLY A 715 11.61 -35.77 -26.41
C GLY A 715 10.79 -34.63 -25.80
N MET A 716 10.53 -33.53 -26.52
CA MET A 716 9.74 -32.39 -26.03
C MET A 716 8.34 -32.79 -25.53
N GLU A 717 7.77 -33.88 -26.05
CA GLU A 717 6.53 -34.52 -25.61
C GLU A 717 6.60 -35.13 -24.19
N ASN A 718 7.79 -35.31 -23.64
CA ASN A 718 7.99 -35.79 -22.28
C ASN A 718 7.85 -34.67 -21.23
N LEU A 719 7.71 -33.40 -21.63
CA LEU A 719 7.52 -32.28 -20.70
C LEU A 719 6.05 -32.11 -20.32
N ASN A 720 5.72 -32.42 -19.07
CA ASN A 720 4.39 -32.14 -18.53
C ASN A 720 4.28 -30.65 -18.15
N THR A 721 3.59 -29.89 -19.00
CA THR A 721 3.51 -28.41 -18.89
C THR A 721 2.24 -27.88 -18.26
N ALA A 722 1.30 -28.75 -17.86
CA ALA A 722 -0.03 -28.38 -17.36
C ALA A 722 -0.05 -27.50 -16.10
N ASN A 723 1.07 -27.44 -15.36
CA ASN A 723 1.24 -26.59 -14.17
C ASN A 723 2.26 -25.47 -14.36
N VAL A 724 2.84 -25.32 -15.55
CA VAL A 724 3.86 -24.31 -15.83
C VAL A 724 3.23 -22.93 -15.91
N THR A 725 3.81 -21.98 -15.17
CA THR A 725 3.34 -20.59 -15.10
C THR A 725 4.27 -19.61 -15.81
N ARG A 726 5.51 -20.01 -16.11
CA ARG A 726 6.54 -19.18 -16.75
C ARG A 726 7.33 -19.97 -17.80
N MET A 727 7.55 -19.38 -18.97
CA MET A 727 8.38 -19.91 -20.06
C MET A 727 9.34 -18.84 -20.61
N ASP A 728 9.63 -17.80 -19.83
CA ASP A 728 10.54 -16.73 -20.25
C ASP A 728 11.94 -17.30 -20.56
N TYR A 729 12.61 -16.76 -21.57
CA TYR A 729 13.98 -17.11 -21.96
C TYR A 729 14.21 -18.58 -22.31
N MET A 730 13.16 -19.39 -22.46
CA MET A 730 13.28 -20.85 -22.54
C MET A 730 14.29 -21.31 -23.61
N PHE A 731 14.29 -20.67 -24.78
CA PHE A 731 15.19 -20.96 -25.91
C PHE A 731 16.12 -19.79 -26.25
N GLU A 732 16.25 -18.78 -25.38
CA GLU A 732 17.00 -17.56 -25.72
C GLU A 732 18.43 -17.88 -26.19
N GLY A 733 18.79 -17.33 -27.35
CA GLY A 733 20.11 -17.43 -27.96
C GLY A 733 20.51 -18.83 -28.42
N CYS A 734 19.55 -19.73 -28.61
CA CYS A 734 19.75 -21.01 -29.31
C CYS A 734 19.94 -20.77 -30.82
N SER A 735 20.98 -20.02 -31.18
CA SER A 735 21.18 -19.43 -32.51
C SER A 735 21.40 -20.44 -33.63
N ALA A 736 21.75 -21.70 -33.33
CA ALA A 736 21.90 -22.77 -34.31
C ALA A 736 20.63 -23.63 -34.49
N LEU A 737 19.62 -23.47 -33.63
CA LEU A 737 18.38 -24.24 -33.69
C LEU A 737 17.55 -23.77 -34.89
N GLN A 738 17.11 -24.71 -35.74
CA GLN A 738 16.32 -24.41 -36.95
C GLN A 738 14.83 -24.66 -36.74
N THR A 739 14.50 -25.72 -36.02
CA THR A 739 13.13 -26.14 -35.75
C THR A 739 12.95 -26.40 -34.26
N VAL A 740 11.75 -26.12 -33.77
CA VAL A 740 11.34 -26.48 -32.41
C VAL A 740 9.87 -26.89 -32.41
N ASP A 741 9.56 -27.97 -31.72
CA ASP A 741 8.18 -28.45 -31.55
C ASP A 741 7.72 -28.23 -30.11
N VAL A 742 6.72 -27.35 -29.96
CA VAL A 742 6.03 -27.09 -28.69
C VAL A 742 4.57 -27.51 -28.74
N SER A 743 4.17 -28.35 -29.70
CA SER A 743 2.78 -28.77 -29.90
C SER A 743 2.20 -29.59 -28.76
N SER A 744 3.05 -30.24 -27.95
CA SER A 744 2.66 -30.97 -26.74
C SER A 744 2.36 -30.07 -25.54
N PHE A 745 2.62 -28.77 -25.61
CA PHE A 745 2.57 -27.92 -24.42
C PHE A 745 1.15 -27.45 -24.08
N ASP A 746 0.74 -27.69 -22.84
CA ASP A 746 -0.39 -27.01 -22.21
C ASP A 746 0.09 -25.68 -21.63
N ILE A 747 -0.27 -24.58 -22.31
CA ILE A 747 0.09 -23.22 -21.89
C ILE A 747 -1.05 -22.49 -21.17
N SER A 748 -2.12 -23.18 -20.79
CA SER A 748 -3.32 -22.58 -20.19
C SER A 748 -3.04 -21.79 -18.90
N LYS A 749 -2.00 -22.16 -18.15
CA LYS A 749 -1.57 -21.51 -16.90
C LYS A 749 -0.36 -20.58 -17.06
N VAL A 750 0.23 -20.48 -18.24
CA VAL A 750 1.43 -19.67 -18.46
C VAL A 750 1.05 -18.18 -18.45
N THR A 751 1.73 -17.41 -17.61
CA THR A 751 1.50 -15.97 -17.42
C THR A 751 2.64 -15.09 -17.95
N LYS A 752 3.79 -15.69 -18.26
CA LYS A 752 5.04 -15.00 -18.60
C LYS A 752 5.82 -15.76 -19.68
N MET A 753 6.11 -15.08 -20.80
CA MET A 753 6.84 -15.62 -21.95
C MET A 753 7.80 -14.58 -22.59
N ASP A 754 8.39 -13.70 -21.77
CA ASP A 754 9.38 -12.71 -22.18
C ASP A 754 10.59 -13.39 -22.84
N MET A 755 11.03 -12.87 -24.00
CA MET A 755 12.25 -13.31 -24.70
C MET A 755 12.37 -14.83 -24.98
N MET A 756 11.26 -15.57 -25.00
CA MET A 756 11.26 -17.04 -25.10
C MET A 756 12.09 -17.60 -26.26
N PHE A 757 12.09 -16.94 -27.42
CA PHE A 757 12.86 -17.32 -28.61
C PHE A 757 13.87 -16.25 -29.03
N SER A 758 14.17 -15.26 -28.17
CA SER A 758 15.03 -14.14 -28.53
C SER A 758 16.41 -14.63 -29.00
N ASP A 759 16.95 -14.01 -30.05
CA ASP A 759 18.24 -14.33 -30.68
C ASP A 759 18.40 -15.78 -31.16
N CYS A 760 17.28 -16.46 -31.46
CA CYS A 760 17.28 -17.70 -32.24
C CYS A 760 17.40 -17.38 -33.74
N ASN A 761 18.54 -16.85 -34.18
CA ASN A 761 18.68 -16.26 -35.53
C ASN A 761 18.45 -17.23 -36.70
N ASN A 762 18.72 -18.53 -36.52
CA ASN A 762 18.51 -19.55 -37.54
C ASN A 762 17.19 -20.33 -37.39
N LEU A 763 16.35 -19.98 -36.40
CA LEU A 763 15.08 -20.66 -36.19
C LEU A 763 14.13 -20.29 -37.33
N THR A 764 13.81 -21.27 -38.16
CA THR A 764 12.90 -21.12 -39.32
C THR A 764 11.48 -21.50 -38.98
N THR A 765 11.27 -22.47 -38.09
CA THR A 765 9.94 -23.05 -37.85
C THR A 765 9.72 -23.37 -36.37
N ILE A 766 8.53 -23.00 -35.88
CA ILE A 766 8.04 -23.32 -34.54
C ILE A 766 6.72 -24.06 -34.71
N TYR A 767 6.64 -25.33 -34.30
CA TYR A 767 5.40 -26.11 -34.34
C TYR A 767 4.59 -25.93 -33.05
N CYS A 768 3.27 -25.82 -33.17
CA CYS A 768 2.36 -25.68 -32.04
C CYS A 768 1.04 -26.43 -32.26
N ALA A 769 0.25 -26.61 -31.19
CA ALA A 769 -1.11 -27.10 -31.31
C ALA A 769 -2.01 -26.13 -32.09
N THR A 770 -3.04 -26.66 -32.75
CA THR A 770 -4.04 -25.89 -33.53
C THR A 770 -4.72 -24.79 -32.71
N ASP A 771 -4.94 -25.02 -31.42
CA ASP A 771 -5.61 -24.10 -30.49
C ASP A 771 -4.65 -23.26 -29.64
N TRP A 772 -3.36 -23.19 -30.04
CA TRP A 772 -2.35 -22.42 -29.33
C TRP A 772 -2.75 -20.95 -29.14
N SER A 773 -2.84 -20.51 -27.87
CA SER A 773 -3.28 -19.17 -27.50
C SER A 773 -2.47 -18.59 -26.36
N THR A 774 -1.89 -17.41 -26.57
CA THR A 774 -1.09 -16.68 -25.58
C THR A 774 -1.90 -15.61 -24.83
N SER A 775 -3.22 -15.69 -24.81
CA SER A 775 -4.10 -14.65 -24.25
C SER A 775 -3.84 -14.37 -22.76
N THR A 776 -3.49 -15.40 -21.99
CA THR A 776 -3.23 -15.37 -20.54
C THR A 776 -1.84 -14.84 -20.16
N ALA A 777 -0.89 -14.83 -21.10
CA ALA A 777 0.51 -14.49 -20.84
C ALA A 777 0.85 -13.01 -21.11
N THR A 778 1.84 -12.47 -20.40
CA THR A 778 2.53 -11.23 -20.80
C THR A 778 3.84 -11.58 -21.49
N SER A 779 4.29 -10.75 -22.43
CA SER A 779 5.56 -10.96 -23.15
C SER A 779 6.15 -9.65 -23.65
N SER A 780 7.47 -9.62 -23.74
CA SER A 780 8.28 -8.58 -24.37
C SER A 780 9.42 -9.25 -25.14
N ASN A 781 9.67 -8.77 -26.36
CA ASN A 781 10.79 -9.22 -27.21
C ASN A 781 10.88 -10.75 -27.43
N MET A 782 9.75 -11.47 -27.37
CA MET A 782 9.68 -12.93 -27.55
C MET A 782 10.44 -13.43 -28.79
N PHE A 783 10.34 -12.73 -29.92
CA PHE A 783 10.98 -13.08 -31.20
C PHE A 783 12.10 -12.11 -31.61
N TYR A 784 12.63 -11.32 -30.68
CA TYR A 784 13.70 -10.37 -31.02
C TYR A 784 14.88 -11.12 -31.66
N GLY A 785 15.41 -10.66 -32.79
CA GLY A 785 16.56 -11.32 -33.43
C GLY A 785 16.27 -12.60 -34.22
N CYS A 786 15.03 -13.12 -34.27
CA CYS A 786 14.64 -14.32 -35.03
C CYS A 786 14.56 -14.08 -36.54
N THR A 787 15.65 -13.63 -37.16
CA THR A 787 15.65 -13.12 -38.54
C THR A 787 15.29 -14.13 -39.62
N SER A 788 15.38 -15.43 -39.32
CA SER A 788 15.06 -16.52 -40.27
C SER A 788 13.65 -17.11 -40.08
N LEU A 789 12.87 -16.61 -39.11
CA LEU A 789 11.59 -17.20 -38.73
C LEU A 789 10.52 -16.95 -39.79
N VAL A 790 9.83 -18.03 -40.18
CA VAL A 790 8.73 -18.01 -41.14
C VAL A 790 7.55 -18.82 -40.58
N GLY A 791 6.39 -18.18 -40.46
CA GLY A 791 5.14 -18.84 -40.07
C GLY A 791 4.67 -19.89 -41.07
N GLY A 792 3.74 -20.75 -40.65
CA GLY A 792 3.25 -21.88 -41.45
C GLY A 792 2.72 -21.47 -42.84
N GLU A 793 2.16 -20.27 -42.96
CA GLU A 793 1.56 -19.71 -44.18
C GLU A 793 2.42 -18.58 -44.78
N GLY A 794 3.71 -18.55 -44.46
CA GLY A 794 4.70 -17.68 -45.10
C GLY A 794 4.89 -16.30 -44.45
N THR A 795 4.34 -16.05 -43.25
CA THR A 795 4.60 -14.79 -42.53
C THR A 795 6.06 -14.74 -42.07
N THR A 796 6.87 -13.87 -42.69
CA THR A 796 8.28 -13.68 -42.34
C THR A 796 8.47 -12.75 -41.14
N TYR A 797 9.54 -12.98 -40.37
CA TYR A 797 9.94 -12.13 -39.25
C TYR A 797 9.96 -10.62 -39.59
N ASN A 798 9.51 -9.82 -38.63
CA ASN A 798 9.58 -8.36 -38.67
C ASN A 798 9.95 -7.81 -37.29
N SER A 799 10.96 -6.93 -37.24
CA SER A 799 11.46 -6.34 -36.00
C SER A 799 10.44 -5.49 -35.22
N SER A 800 9.36 -5.04 -35.86
CA SER A 800 8.24 -4.35 -35.22
C SER A 800 7.21 -5.30 -34.60
N TYR A 801 7.24 -6.58 -34.95
CA TYR A 801 6.28 -7.61 -34.54
C TYR A 801 7.01 -8.74 -33.82
N LYS A 802 7.38 -8.48 -32.57
CA LYS A 802 8.32 -9.34 -31.80
C LYS A 802 7.78 -9.80 -30.45
N ASP A 803 6.51 -9.54 -30.15
CA ASP A 803 5.85 -9.98 -28.93
C ASP A 803 4.90 -11.16 -29.20
N LYS A 804 4.21 -11.64 -28.16
CA LYS A 804 3.29 -12.77 -28.20
C LYS A 804 2.14 -12.62 -29.21
N THR A 805 1.85 -11.43 -29.73
CA THR A 805 0.72 -11.23 -30.66
C THR A 805 0.92 -12.00 -31.97
N TYR A 806 2.15 -12.38 -32.30
CA TYR A 806 2.50 -13.25 -33.43
C TYR A 806 2.80 -14.70 -33.00
N ALA A 807 2.79 -15.01 -31.71
CA ALA A 807 2.92 -16.38 -31.18
C ALA A 807 1.57 -17.12 -31.26
N ARG A 808 1.14 -17.39 -32.48
CA ARG A 808 -0.11 -18.06 -32.83
C ARG A 808 0.06 -18.79 -34.16
N PRO A 809 -0.78 -19.80 -34.46
CA PRO A 809 -0.80 -20.43 -35.77
C PRO A 809 -0.94 -19.36 -36.86
N ASP A 810 -0.09 -19.43 -37.87
CA ASP A 810 -0.08 -18.48 -38.98
C ASP A 810 -1.30 -18.69 -39.88
N GLY A 811 -2.18 -17.69 -39.95
CA GLY A 811 -3.32 -17.66 -40.88
C GLY A 811 -3.02 -16.86 -42.15
N GLY A 812 -1.74 -16.63 -42.45
CA GLY A 812 -1.26 -15.84 -43.58
C GLY A 812 -1.65 -14.37 -43.49
N LYS A 813 -1.79 -13.69 -44.63
CA LYS A 813 -2.01 -12.23 -44.71
C LYS A 813 -3.19 -11.68 -43.88
N LYS A 814 -4.22 -12.50 -43.62
CA LYS A 814 -5.41 -12.08 -42.86
C LYS A 814 -5.22 -12.19 -41.34
N SER A 815 -4.33 -13.07 -40.89
CA SER A 815 -4.07 -13.33 -39.49
C SER A 815 -2.62 -13.80 -39.32
N PRO A 816 -1.64 -12.90 -39.53
CA PRO A 816 -0.24 -13.30 -39.57
C PRO A 816 0.20 -13.84 -38.21
N GLY A 817 0.94 -14.94 -38.21
CA GLY A 817 1.55 -15.56 -37.04
C GLY A 817 2.89 -16.19 -37.40
N TYR A 818 3.71 -16.51 -36.41
CA TYR A 818 5.00 -17.17 -36.65
C TYR A 818 4.99 -18.66 -36.37
N PHE A 819 3.89 -19.22 -35.86
CA PHE A 819 3.84 -20.65 -35.55
C PHE A 819 3.22 -21.42 -36.72
N THR A 820 3.66 -22.67 -36.85
CA THR A 820 3.12 -23.65 -37.78
C THR A 820 2.26 -24.61 -36.98
N ASP A 821 1.00 -24.78 -37.37
CA ASP A 821 0.13 -25.78 -36.77
C ASP A 821 0.74 -27.18 -36.98
N SER A 822 0.88 -27.98 -35.93
CA SER A 822 1.48 -29.33 -36.01
C SER A 822 0.64 -30.32 -36.82
N THR A 823 -0.63 -30.01 -37.08
CA THR A 823 -1.44 -30.74 -38.07
C THR A 823 -1.02 -30.45 -39.52
N ILE A 824 -0.20 -29.42 -39.75
CA ILE A 824 0.46 -29.09 -41.02
C ILE A 824 1.92 -29.61 -40.92
N LEU A 825 2.10 -30.90 -41.14
CA LEU A 825 3.43 -31.52 -41.15
C LEU A 825 4.11 -31.20 -42.48
N LYS A 826 5.03 -30.21 -42.51
CA LYS A 826 5.76 -29.86 -43.74
C LYS A 826 6.58 -31.06 -44.23
N GLY A 827 6.37 -31.43 -45.50
CA GLY A 827 6.91 -32.63 -46.11
C GLY A 827 5.97 -33.84 -46.09
N ASP A 828 4.86 -33.81 -45.35
CA ASP A 828 3.77 -34.78 -45.41
C ASP A 828 2.85 -34.44 -46.59
N ALA A 829 3.36 -34.68 -47.78
CA ALA A 829 2.70 -34.34 -49.01
C ALA A 829 1.47 -35.23 -49.26
N ASP A 830 1.42 -36.44 -48.70
CA ASP A 830 0.27 -37.34 -48.81
C ASP A 830 -0.73 -37.25 -47.65
N GLY A 831 -0.41 -36.49 -46.60
CA GLY A 831 -1.33 -36.17 -45.51
C GLY A 831 -1.56 -37.33 -44.53
N ASP A 832 -0.65 -38.31 -44.49
CA ASP A 832 -0.74 -39.48 -43.62
C ASP A 832 -0.22 -39.24 -42.18
N GLY A 833 0.29 -38.03 -41.94
CA GLY A 833 0.85 -37.59 -40.67
C GLY A 833 2.31 -37.99 -40.49
N LYS A 834 3.03 -38.38 -41.55
CA LYS A 834 4.46 -38.73 -41.53
C LYS A 834 5.19 -38.11 -42.72
N VAL A 835 6.50 -37.91 -42.57
CA VAL A 835 7.37 -37.51 -43.69
C VAL A 835 8.23 -38.70 -44.06
N THR A 836 7.90 -39.35 -45.16
CA THR A 836 8.53 -40.58 -45.64
C THR A 836 8.81 -40.52 -47.14
N ALA A 837 9.44 -41.57 -47.67
CA ALA A 837 9.62 -41.68 -49.12
C ALA A 837 8.30 -41.69 -49.91
N ALA A 838 7.16 -41.99 -49.27
CA ALA A 838 5.83 -41.91 -49.89
C ALA A 838 5.47 -40.46 -50.27
N ASP A 839 5.89 -39.49 -49.46
CA ASP A 839 5.67 -38.08 -49.73
C ASP A 839 6.45 -37.56 -50.93
N ILE A 840 7.70 -38.00 -51.08
CA ILE A 840 8.49 -37.72 -52.30
C ILE A 840 7.75 -38.23 -53.53
N VAL A 841 7.15 -39.43 -53.44
CA VAL A 841 6.36 -40.00 -54.54
C VAL A 841 5.10 -39.18 -54.79
N ALA A 842 4.39 -38.75 -53.74
CA ALA A 842 3.22 -37.89 -53.84
C ALA A 842 3.54 -36.55 -54.51
N MET A 843 4.66 -35.90 -54.15
CA MET A 843 5.14 -34.66 -54.75
C MET A 843 5.56 -34.85 -56.22
N THR A 844 6.27 -35.93 -56.52
CA THR A 844 6.66 -36.27 -57.90
C THR A 844 5.42 -36.46 -58.77
N ASN A 845 4.42 -37.17 -58.25
CA ASN A 845 3.13 -37.39 -58.92
C ASN A 845 2.38 -36.08 -59.15
N TYR A 846 2.39 -35.15 -58.19
CA TYR A 846 1.83 -33.81 -58.37
C TYR A 846 2.51 -33.04 -59.50
N ILE A 847 3.85 -33.01 -59.54
CA ILE A 847 4.62 -32.32 -60.60
C ILE A 847 4.33 -32.91 -61.99
N MET A 848 4.13 -34.23 -62.06
CA MET A 848 3.73 -34.93 -63.29
C MET A 848 2.26 -34.73 -63.67
N GLY A 849 1.48 -33.99 -62.88
CA GLY A 849 0.07 -33.67 -63.15
C GLY A 849 -0.92 -34.74 -62.70
N ASN A 850 -0.51 -35.67 -61.82
CA ASN A 850 -1.35 -36.75 -61.30
C ASN A 850 -1.26 -36.89 -59.77
N PRO A 851 -1.63 -35.88 -58.98
CA PRO A 851 -1.51 -35.94 -57.53
C PRO A 851 -2.43 -36.99 -56.89
N PRO A 852 -2.04 -37.57 -55.75
CA PRO A 852 -2.92 -38.41 -54.94
C PRO A 852 -4.09 -37.59 -54.36
N ALA A 853 -5.15 -38.28 -53.92
CA ALA A 853 -6.42 -37.66 -53.56
C ALA A 853 -6.35 -36.80 -52.28
N ASP A 854 -5.42 -37.15 -51.41
CA ASP A 854 -5.06 -36.57 -50.12
C ASP A 854 -3.88 -35.59 -50.20
N PHE A 855 -3.41 -35.27 -51.42
CA PHE A 855 -2.25 -34.42 -51.63
C PHE A 855 -2.38 -33.02 -51.00
N SER A 856 -1.51 -32.71 -50.03
CA SER A 856 -1.46 -31.40 -49.40
C SER A 856 -0.43 -30.50 -50.07
N LYS A 857 -0.91 -29.51 -50.84
CA LYS A 857 -0.03 -28.51 -51.47
C LYS A 857 0.71 -27.65 -50.46
N ALA A 858 0.08 -27.36 -49.32
CA ALA A 858 0.68 -26.58 -48.25
C ALA A 858 1.81 -27.34 -47.57
N ASN A 859 1.69 -28.66 -47.45
CA ASN A 859 2.74 -29.50 -46.87
C ASN A 859 3.87 -29.79 -47.87
N ALA A 860 3.54 -29.86 -49.17
CA ALA A 860 4.48 -30.17 -50.24
C ALA A 860 5.35 -28.98 -50.69
N ASP A 861 4.90 -27.73 -50.48
CA ASP A 861 5.69 -26.52 -50.80
C ASP A 861 6.61 -26.18 -49.62
N ILE A 862 7.72 -26.91 -49.50
CA ILE A 862 8.64 -26.79 -48.36
C ILE A 862 9.36 -25.44 -48.36
N ASN A 863 9.74 -24.96 -49.54
CA ASN A 863 10.52 -23.73 -49.67
C ASN A 863 9.63 -22.45 -49.71
N LEU A 864 8.30 -22.62 -49.77
CA LEU A 864 7.28 -21.57 -49.70
C LEU A 864 7.37 -20.53 -50.84
N ASP A 865 7.88 -20.91 -52.00
CA ASP A 865 7.92 -20.04 -53.17
C ASP A 865 6.59 -20.02 -53.96
N GLY A 866 5.61 -20.82 -53.52
CA GLY A 866 4.31 -20.97 -54.15
C GLY A 866 4.29 -21.95 -55.32
N VAL A 867 5.40 -22.67 -55.56
CA VAL A 867 5.59 -23.60 -56.67
C VAL A 867 6.21 -24.90 -56.16
N ILE A 868 5.39 -25.95 -56.08
CA ILE A 868 5.90 -27.29 -55.74
C ILE A 868 6.75 -27.82 -56.90
N ASP A 869 8.06 -27.87 -56.71
CA ASP A 869 9.02 -28.31 -57.71
C ASP A 869 10.11 -29.25 -57.16
N ILE A 870 11.18 -29.45 -57.94
CA ILE A 870 12.28 -30.34 -57.57
C ILE A 870 13.02 -29.84 -56.31
N ALA A 871 13.07 -28.53 -56.06
CA ALA A 871 13.69 -27.98 -54.88
C ALA A 871 12.97 -28.43 -53.60
N ASP A 872 11.64 -28.54 -53.62
CA ASP A 872 10.87 -29.05 -52.48
C ASP A 872 11.09 -30.55 -52.27
N ILE A 873 11.19 -31.33 -53.35
CA ILE A 873 11.51 -32.76 -53.26
C ILE A 873 12.88 -32.97 -52.65
N VAL A 874 13.87 -32.15 -53.03
CA VAL A 874 15.22 -32.21 -52.45
C VAL A 874 15.17 -31.84 -50.97
N ALA A 875 14.34 -30.87 -50.58
CA ALA A 875 14.16 -30.50 -49.18
C ALA A 875 13.53 -31.64 -48.35
N VAL A 876 12.45 -32.27 -48.85
CA VAL A 876 11.86 -33.48 -48.21
C VAL A 876 12.86 -34.63 -48.12
N SER A 877 13.63 -34.86 -49.19
CA SER A 877 14.65 -35.91 -49.21
C SER A 877 15.72 -35.69 -48.14
N ASN A 878 16.11 -34.44 -47.91
CA ASN A 878 17.05 -34.10 -46.85
C ASN A 878 16.42 -34.26 -45.45
N ILE A 879 15.12 -34.02 -45.28
CA ILE A 879 14.42 -34.28 -44.01
C ILE A 879 14.48 -35.79 -43.72
N ILE A 880 14.11 -36.64 -44.67
CA ILE A 880 14.08 -38.11 -44.52
C ILE A 880 15.48 -38.72 -44.31
N LEU A 881 16.53 -38.11 -44.85
CA LEU A 881 17.91 -38.61 -44.72
C LEU A 881 18.60 -38.18 -43.41
N ASN A 882 18.07 -37.16 -42.72
CA ASN A 882 18.62 -36.63 -41.48
C ASN A 882 17.88 -37.14 -40.23
N ASP A 883 16.68 -37.69 -40.38
CA ASP A 883 16.03 -38.62 -39.43
C ASP A 883 16.65 -40.02 -39.54
#